data_AF-A0A8T4W7T8-F1
#
_entry.id   AF-A0A8T4W7T8-F1
#
_cell.length_a   1.000
_cell.length_b   1.000
_cell.length_c   1.000
_cell.angle_alpha   90.00
_cell.angle_beta   90.00
_cell.angle_gamma   90.00
#
_symmetry.space_group_name_H-M   'P 1'
#
loop_
_entity.id
_entity.type
_entity.pdbx_description
1 polymer ?
#
loop_
_entity_poly.entity_id
_entity_poly.type
_entity_poly.pdbx_seq_one_letter_code
_entity_poly.pdbx_strand_id
1 'polypeptide(L)'
;MAKDSSENCPICDSSLSGEERECPNCGAILWMFDLDVDINEGVPKESIERVKDLILEESEDEELLEDIKEMEFSDIVTDDEISSGEEEGVEEIVTFACPICDSEVGANDSQCPNCGAIFEEESDEEGYNEGEEDVVEGDIELEDTFLENEDEYRTVDFQDEIDDYQKRIDRFESSGLDMKYLKKDLSELKEGQEEGDEDKCERVSDKIQKKIEHVENIMRIINKCENFLSILSKKIDVSEMEKKIDKIYEGCEIGEYQVASKRAEDIQKDILGKLDEFEEKKWLNDLIEEKIKEANEMISSIESDIDIERIEEKIEGGISAKNEGEIDKSIHKVIDALNSASNVSKVSEKIREANAYLGDIKRRGIDAWEYTEDIDHTIKKIESGEEEAAFEIIEESIKNMQDRLERYERKEGETRELNKKIEERISEMKSVLERAEEFDITMSEGEEMIDEAERYKKENDYEEGLAKLEELEEHYLEKSKEKIEGRIDSLKEGVDEDIFEEEFPLDKVEELKEKNEYEKVFELIEETKKSIRSQKEIKDEFSADISKIERIIGHTENLDFEIEKVKKSLDKAKEKIEEEEWDEAEGHIQTCQETIKKKLVSFLKDEIKNAKKKLKDVADEDIDVTKPIDFLKKANRAKKENDLEESFEALKNYKEEMERIVENT
;
A
#
# COMPACT_ATOMS: atom_id res chain seq x y z
N MET A 1 56.78 44.44 15.09
CA MET A 1 55.31 44.63 15.10
C MET A 1 54.74 43.27 15.48
N ALA A 2 53.99 43.18 16.57
CA ALA A 2 53.37 41.92 17.01
C ALA A 2 52.32 41.52 15.96
N LYS A 3 52.38 40.29 15.45
CA LYS A 3 51.41 39.74 14.50
C LYS A 3 50.22 39.20 15.32
N ASP A 4 49.01 39.51 14.88
CA ASP A 4 47.77 38.92 15.40
C ASP A 4 47.73 37.44 14.99
N SER A 5 48.10 36.54 15.90
CA SER A 5 47.70 35.12 15.84
C SER A 5 46.27 35.04 16.36
N SER A 6 45.33 34.49 15.59
CA SER A 6 43.95 34.30 16.03
C SER A 6 43.93 33.53 17.35
N GLU A 7 43.33 34.10 18.40
CA GLU A 7 43.27 33.51 19.74
C GLU A 7 42.41 32.23 19.83
N ASN A 8 41.91 31.68 18.72
CA ASN A 8 41.03 30.51 18.69
C ASN A 8 41.50 29.45 17.68
N CYS A 9 41.25 28.17 17.99
CA CYS A 9 41.54 27.03 17.14
C CYS A 9 40.68 27.04 15.86
N PRO A 10 41.26 26.91 14.66
CA PRO A 10 40.50 26.97 13.40
C PRO A 10 39.55 25.78 13.16
N ILE A 11 39.68 24.71 13.95
CA ILE A 11 38.87 23.49 13.81
C ILE A 11 37.66 23.52 14.76
N CYS A 12 37.86 23.96 16.00
CA CYS A 12 36.84 23.87 17.05
C CYS A 12 36.59 25.18 17.83
N ASP A 13 37.15 26.30 17.35
CA ASP A 13 37.02 27.65 17.91
C ASP A 13 37.41 27.83 19.39
N SER A 14 38.05 26.82 19.98
CA SER A 14 38.49 26.86 21.37
C SER A 14 39.65 27.84 21.54
N SER A 15 39.62 28.66 22.60
CA SER A 15 40.65 29.67 22.84
C SER A 15 42.02 29.05 23.08
N LEU A 16 43.02 29.57 22.37
CA LEU A 16 44.41 29.14 22.40
C LEU A 16 45.25 30.15 23.17
N SER A 17 46.25 29.67 23.90
CA SER A 17 47.15 30.55 24.68
C SER A 17 48.26 31.21 23.84
N GLY A 18 48.33 30.90 22.52
CA GLY A 18 49.27 31.49 21.56
C GLY A 18 50.63 30.79 21.46
N GLU A 19 50.95 29.86 22.38
CA GLU A 19 52.22 29.08 22.35
C GLU A 19 52.00 27.57 22.12
N GLU A 20 50.75 27.13 21.99
CA GLU A 20 50.37 25.73 21.81
C GLU A 20 50.58 25.26 20.36
N ARG A 21 51.19 24.07 20.17
CA ARG A 21 51.38 23.46 18.84
C ARG A 21 50.22 22.57 18.41
N GLU A 22 49.39 22.17 19.35
CA GLU A 22 48.20 21.33 19.17
C GLU A 22 47.05 21.93 20.00
N CYS A 23 45.83 21.88 19.47
CA CYS A 23 44.67 22.35 20.21
C CYS A 23 44.39 21.39 21.39
N PRO A 24 44.32 21.89 22.64
CA PRO A 24 44.07 21.04 23.79
C PRO A 24 42.64 20.44 23.81
N ASN A 25 41.72 20.97 23.00
CA ASN A 25 40.34 20.47 22.95
C ASN A 25 40.15 19.38 21.88
N CYS A 26 40.62 19.59 20.66
CA CYS A 26 40.38 18.64 19.56
C CYS A 26 41.64 17.91 19.05
N GLY A 27 42.83 18.21 19.58
CA GLY A 27 44.10 17.59 19.16
C GLY A 27 44.63 18.10 17.81
N ALA A 28 43.98 19.07 17.18
CA ALA A 28 44.40 19.59 15.87
C ALA A 28 45.78 20.25 15.95
N ILE A 29 46.69 19.85 15.05
CA ILE A 29 48.05 20.37 14.93
C ILE A 29 48.03 21.76 14.30
N LEU A 30 48.32 22.81 15.08
CA LEU A 30 48.05 24.21 14.73
C LEU A 30 49.04 24.79 13.70
N TRP A 31 50.29 24.30 13.67
CA TRP A 31 51.29 24.75 12.70
C TRP A 31 50.97 24.35 11.25
N MET A 32 50.04 23.40 11.06
CA MET A 32 49.60 22.98 9.74
C MET A 32 48.67 24.02 9.08
N PHE A 33 48.13 24.96 9.86
CA PHE A 33 47.20 25.99 9.40
C PHE A 33 47.83 27.39 9.29
N ASP A 34 49.05 27.58 9.77
CA ASP A 34 49.84 28.80 9.56
C ASP A 34 50.45 28.80 8.15
N LEU A 35 49.63 29.08 7.14
CA LEU A 35 50.01 29.10 5.71
C LEU A 35 50.92 30.28 5.30
N ASP A 36 51.37 31.12 6.25
CA ASP A 36 52.26 32.26 6.01
C ASP A 36 53.64 32.10 6.70
N VAL A 37 54.16 30.88 6.81
CA VAL A 37 55.57 30.64 7.12
C VAL A 37 56.39 30.75 5.84
N ASP A 38 57.19 31.81 5.75
CA ASP A 38 58.21 32.01 4.72
C ASP A 38 59.17 30.80 4.77
N ILE A 39 59.10 29.91 3.76
CA ILE A 39 59.85 28.64 3.65
C ILE A 39 61.39 28.85 3.60
N ASN A 40 61.84 30.11 3.66
CA ASN A 40 63.25 30.49 3.67
C ASN A 40 63.95 30.36 5.04
N GLU A 41 63.24 30.15 6.14
CA GLU A 41 63.86 29.76 7.42
C GLU A 41 63.89 28.24 7.54
N GLY A 42 64.97 27.65 7.01
CA GLY A 42 65.15 26.20 6.89
C GLY A 42 64.88 25.43 8.19
N VAL A 43 64.20 24.29 8.03
CA VAL A 43 63.93 23.33 9.09
C VAL A 43 65.24 22.98 9.83
N PRO A 44 65.29 23.02 11.17
CA PRO A 44 66.48 22.65 11.93
C PRO A 44 66.91 21.22 11.58
N LYS A 45 68.17 21.04 11.17
CA LYS A 45 68.75 19.74 10.78
C LYS A 45 68.52 18.64 11.81
N GLU A 46 68.45 19.00 13.09
CA GLU A 46 68.21 18.09 14.22
C GLU A 46 66.80 17.49 14.25
N SER A 47 65.82 18.12 13.59
CA SER A 47 64.47 17.56 13.42
C SER A 47 64.39 16.58 12.24
N ILE A 48 65.21 16.82 11.21
CA ILE A 48 65.28 15.97 10.00
C ILE A 48 66.02 14.66 10.29
N GLU A 49 67.12 14.72 11.04
CA GLU A 49 67.84 13.52 11.49
C GLU A 49 66.94 12.64 12.37
N ARG A 50 66.10 13.26 13.22
CA ARG A 50 65.16 12.52 14.08
C ARG A 50 64.05 11.80 13.30
N VAL A 51 63.56 12.38 12.21
CA VAL A 51 62.56 11.74 11.34
C VAL A 51 63.19 10.62 10.51
N LYS A 52 64.44 10.79 10.05
CA LYS A 52 65.18 9.70 9.38
C LYS A 52 65.42 8.52 10.32
N ASP A 53 65.77 8.76 11.57
CA ASP A 53 65.99 7.70 12.55
C ASP A 53 64.69 6.94 12.89
N LEU A 54 63.54 7.63 12.95
CA LEU A 54 62.23 7.00 13.19
C LEU A 54 61.78 6.12 12.02
N ILE A 55 62.00 6.56 10.77
CA ILE A 55 61.64 5.78 9.57
C ILE A 55 62.55 4.55 9.43
N LEU A 56 63.83 4.66 9.81
CA LEU A 56 64.79 3.55 9.77
C LEU A 56 64.53 2.47 10.84
N GLU A 57 63.82 2.78 11.92
CA GLU A 57 63.51 1.83 13.00
C GLU A 57 62.25 0.98 12.74
N GLU A 58 61.34 1.40 11.86
CA GLU A 58 60.04 0.71 11.63
C GLU A 58 59.95 -0.07 10.31
N SER A 59 60.92 0.02 9.39
CA SER A 59 60.86 -0.70 8.10
C SER A 59 61.66 -2.01 8.12
N GLU A 60 61.01 -3.15 7.85
CA GLU A 60 61.67 -4.47 7.71
C GLU A 60 62.19 -4.76 6.29
N ASP A 61 61.99 -3.84 5.35
CA ASP A 61 62.29 -4.05 3.93
C ASP A 61 63.70 -3.55 3.55
N GLU A 62 64.65 -4.48 3.39
CA GLU A 62 66.07 -4.19 3.13
C GLU A 62 66.30 -3.45 1.79
N GLU A 63 65.40 -3.59 0.81
CA GLU A 63 65.54 -2.97 -0.52
C GLU A 63 65.16 -1.47 -0.50
N LEU A 64 64.14 -1.08 0.26
CA LEU A 64 63.77 0.33 0.48
C LEU A 64 64.80 1.09 1.34
N LEU A 65 65.49 0.37 2.22
CA LEU A 65 66.52 0.93 3.11
C LEU A 65 67.82 1.32 2.39
N GLU A 66 68.14 0.69 1.25
CA GLU A 66 69.28 1.08 0.41
C GLU A 66 68.95 2.34 -0.42
N ASP A 67 67.71 2.45 -0.94
CA ASP A 67 67.27 3.63 -1.71
C ASP A 67 67.18 4.91 -0.86
N ILE A 68 66.75 4.82 0.40
CA ILE A 68 66.69 5.98 1.33
C ILE A 68 68.09 6.46 1.74
N LYS A 69 69.10 5.57 1.75
CA LYS A 69 70.49 5.93 2.10
C LYS A 69 71.21 6.66 0.98
N GLU A 70 70.81 6.47 -0.28
CA GLU A 70 71.47 7.07 -1.45
C GLU A 70 70.85 8.40 -1.93
N MET A 71 69.73 8.86 -1.37
CA MET A 71 69.12 10.14 -1.75
C MET A 71 69.90 11.36 -1.23
N GLU A 72 70.49 12.14 -2.15
CA GLU A 72 70.99 13.49 -1.90
C GLU A 72 69.84 14.52 -1.95
N PHE A 73 69.87 15.51 -1.03
CA PHE A 73 68.76 16.43 -0.73
C PHE A 73 68.38 17.41 -1.87
N SER A 74 69.06 17.38 -3.02
CA SER A 74 68.72 18.25 -4.16
C SER A 74 67.50 17.80 -4.95
N ASP A 75 66.98 16.59 -4.70
CA ASP A 75 65.85 16.02 -5.46
C ASP A 75 64.50 16.09 -4.72
N ILE A 76 64.44 16.72 -3.54
CA ILE A 76 63.21 16.84 -2.70
C ILE A 76 62.58 18.23 -2.83
N VAL A 77 62.38 18.71 -4.07
CA VAL A 77 61.35 19.74 -4.35
C VAL A 77 60.72 19.44 -5.71
N THR A 78 59.86 18.43 -5.74
CA THR A 78 58.68 18.46 -6.60
C THR A 78 57.56 17.69 -5.92
N ASP A 79 56.42 18.36 -5.78
CA ASP A 79 55.14 17.80 -5.37
C ASP A 79 54.81 16.56 -6.19
N ASP A 80 54.99 15.38 -5.59
CA ASP A 80 54.35 14.14 -6.03
C ASP A 80 54.22 13.14 -4.88
N GLU A 81 52.97 12.73 -4.67
CA GLU A 81 52.51 11.47 -4.07
C GLU A 81 52.37 11.38 -2.52
N ILE A 82 51.24 11.88 -2.03
CA ILE A 82 50.43 11.17 -1.02
C ILE A 82 49.06 10.91 -1.68
N SER A 83 48.78 9.66 -2.09
CA SER A 83 47.45 9.05 -2.09
C SER A 83 47.49 7.66 -2.76
N SER A 84 47.49 6.61 -1.93
CA SER A 84 46.50 5.51 -1.89
C SER A 84 47.16 4.23 -1.36
N GLY A 85 47.16 4.09 -0.03
CA GLY A 85 47.34 2.82 0.67
C GLY A 85 45.99 2.14 0.88
N GLU A 86 45.94 0.84 0.62
CA GLU A 86 44.81 -0.06 0.78
C GLU A 86 44.48 -0.26 2.27
N GLU A 87 43.19 -0.29 2.63
CA GLU A 87 42.71 -0.85 3.90
C GLU A 87 41.65 -1.92 3.62
N GLU A 88 42.05 -3.18 3.78
CA GLU A 88 41.18 -4.30 4.13
C GLU A 88 41.02 -4.33 5.66
N GLY A 89 39.78 -4.35 6.15
CA GLY A 89 39.47 -4.63 7.57
C GLY A 89 38.32 -3.81 8.14
N VAL A 90 37.09 -4.01 7.67
CA VAL A 90 35.90 -3.40 8.29
C VAL A 90 35.24 -4.40 9.22
N GLU A 91 35.30 -4.15 10.53
CA GLU A 91 34.39 -4.73 11.51
C GLU A 91 32.97 -4.23 11.21
N GLU A 92 32.01 -5.14 11.12
CA GLU A 92 30.61 -4.85 10.79
C GLU A 92 29.96 -4.04 11.93
N ILE A 93 29.90 -2.72 11.77
CA ILE A 93 29.24 -1.81 12.71
C ILE A 93 27.72 -1.93 12.46
N VAL A 94 27.00 -2.46 13.45
CA VAL A 94 25.54 -2.54 13.42
C VAL A 94 24.95 -1.14 13.60
N THR A 95 24.25 -0.63 12.58
CA THR A 95 23.50 0.62 12.61
C THR A 95 22.00 0.35 12.69
N PHE A 96 21.26 1.25 13.33
CA PHE A 96 19.79 1.23 13.44
C PHE A 96 19.21 2.50 12.82
N ALA A 97 17.94 2.48 12.37
CA ALA A 97 17.26 3.69 11.90
C ALA A 97 16.57 4.42 13.05
N CYS A 98 16.75 5.75 13.15
CA CYS A 98 16.05 6.55 14.14
C CYS A 98 14.54 6.58 13.87
N PRO A 99 13.66 6.20 14.81
CA PRO A 99 12.21 6.11 14.59
C PRO A 99 11.51 7.46 14.37
N ILE A 100 12.22 8.58 14.59
CA ILE A 100 11.67 9.92 14.36
C ILE A 100 12.02 10.45 12.97
N CYS A 101 13.22 10.16 12.45
CA CYS A 101 13.72 10.80 11.23
C CYS A 101 14.46 9.87 10.25
N ASP A 102 14.42 8.55 10.47
CA ASP A 102 15.03 7.50 9.66
C ASP A 102 16.54 7.65 9.39
N SER A 103 17.23 8.46 10.18
CA SER A 103 18.69 8.60 10.06
C SER A 103 19.38 7.44 10.76
N GLU A 104 20.43 6.90 10.13
CA GLU A 104 21.25 5.85 10.72
C GLU A 104 21.92 6.34 12.02
N VAL A 105 21.77 5.57 13.08
CA VAL A 105 22.34 5.78 14.41
C VAL A 105 23.13 4.54 14.81
N GLY A 106 24.30 4.74 15.42
CA GLY A 106 25.11 3.64 15.93
C GLY A 106 24.46 3.00 17.15
N ALA A 107 24.73 1.71 17.37
CA ALA A 107 24.17 0.95 18.50
C ALA A 107 24.43 1.57 19.90
N ASN A 108 25.43 2.45 20.04
CA ASN A 108 25.82 3.08 21.30
C ASN A 108 25.42 4.57 21.38
N ASP A 109 24.73 5.12 20.37
CA ASP A 109 24.30 6.51 20.40
C ASP A 109 23.09 6.65 21.34
N SER A 110 23.24 7.41 22.43
CA SER A 110 22.14 7.71 23.35
C SER A 110 21.17 8.78 22.82
N GLN A 111 21.52 9.41 21.69
CA GLN A 111 20.70 10.44 21.03
C GLN A 111 20.97 10.48 19.52
N CYS A 112 19.91 10.64 18.71
CA CYS A 112 20.05 10.78 17.26
C CYS A 112 20.79 12.07 16.88
N PRO A 113 21.87 12.01 16.08
CA PRO A 113 22.64 13.18 15.68
C PRO A 113 21.87 14.12 14.73
N ASN A 114 20.86 13.61 14.03
CA ASN A 114 20.09 14.41 13.08
C ASN A 114 18.92 15.16 13.75
N CYS A 115 18.06 14.47 14.52
CA CYS A 115 16.86 15.08 15.09
C CYS A 115 16.90 15.32 16.60
N GLY A 116 17.92 14.80 17.31
CA GLY A 116 18.03 14.94 18.76
C GLY A 116 17.09 14.04 19.58
N ALA A 117 16.48 13.01 18.98
CA ALA A 117 15.70 12.01 19.72
C ALA A 117 16.57 11.27 20.73
N ILE A 118 16.16 11.21 22.01
CA ILE A 118 16.88 10.50 23.08
C ILE A 118 16.28 9.09 23.20
N PHE A 119 17.13 8.06 23.25
CA PHE A 119 16.69 6.67 23.41
C PHE A 119 16.69 6.31 24.91
N GLU A 120 15.54 5.90 25.45
CA GLU A 120 15.44 5.40 26.83
C GLU A 120 15.78 3.90 26.87
N GLU A 121 16.77 3.54 27.70
CA GLU A 121 17.09 2.14 27.98
C GLU A 121 15.99 1.54 28.87
N GLU A 122 15.12 0.70 28.31
CA GLU A 122 14.18 -0.09 29.11
C GLU A 122 14.96 -1.14 29.92
N SER A 123 14.96 -0.95 31.24
CA SER A 123 15.47 -1.93 32.19
C SER A 123 14.42 -3.01 32.44
N ASP A 124 14.70 -4.24 32.02
CA ASP A 124 13.91 -5.43 32.34
C ASP A 124 13.74 -5.60 33.86
N GLU A 125 12.50 -5.43 34.37
CA GLU A 125 12.13 -5.78 35.75
C GLU A 125 11.21 -7.03 35.81
N GLU A 126 11.51 -7.85 36.80
CA GLU A 126 11.13 -9.24 37.03
C GLU A 126 9.70 -9.45 37.57
N GLY A 127 9.04 -10.52 37.12
CA GLY A 127 8.59 -11.64 37.99
C GLY A 127 7.33 -11.55 38.88
N TYR A 128 6.80 -12.75 39.19
CA TYR A 128 5.79 -13.17 40.21
C TYR A 128 4.31 -13.17 39.79
N ASN A 129 3.42 -14.08 40.21
CA ASN A 129 3.47 -15.35 40.97
C ASN A 129 2.11 -16.06 40.78
N GLU A 130 2.10 -17.39 40.74
CA GLU A 130 0.87 -18.21 40.88
C GLU A 130 0.45 -18.31 42.36
N GLY A 131 -0.87 -18.36 42.61
CA GLY A 131 -1.46 -18.59 43.93
C GLY A 131 -2.73 -19.43 43.85
N GLU A 132 -2.61 -20.68 44.30
CA GLU A 132 -3.67 -21.62 44.66
C GLU A 132 -4.35 -21.20 45.98
N GLU A 133 -5.64 -21.56 46.16
CA GLU A 133 -6.36 -21.86 47.43
C GLU A 133 -7.88 -21.83 47.14
N ASP A 134 -8.80 -22.58 47.77
CA ASP A 134 -8.80 -23.88 48.44
C ASP A 134 -10.28 -24.26 48.63
N VAL A 135 -10.56 -25.55 48.73
CA VAL A 135 -11.90 -26.16 48.86
C VAL A 135 -12.45 -26.00 50.28
N VAL A 136 -13.75 -25.70 50.43
CA VAL A 136 -14.49 -25.93 51.69
C VAL A 136 -15.82 -26.65 51.41
N GLU A 137 -15.87 -27.92 51.81
CA GLU A 137 -17.09 -28.72 51.98
C GLU A 137 -17.83 -28.27 53.25
N GLY A 138 -19.16 -28.24 53.19
CA GLY A 138 -20.03 -28.03 54.34
C GLY A 138 -21.34 -28.79 54.19
N ASP A 139 -21.45 -29.91 54.91
CA ASP A 139 -22.66 -30.71 55.11
C ASP A 139 -23.78 -29.87 55.76
N ILE A 140 -25.00 -29.96 55.22
CA ILE A 140 -26.22 -29.52 55.93
C ILE A 140 -27.28 -30.63 55.87
N GLU A 141 -27.72 -31.00 57.07
CA GLU A 141 -28.63 -32.10 57.40
C GLU A 141 -30.08 -31.84 56.91
N LEU A 142 -30.73 -32.93 56.48
CA LEU A 142 -32.15 -33.03 56.17
C LEU A 142 -32.99 -33.05 57.46
N GLU A 143 -33.89 -32.09 57.63
CA GLU A 143 -35.05 -32.21 58.53
C GLU A 143 -36.36 -32.04 57.75
N ASP A 144 -37.15 -33.10 57.75
CA ASP A 144 -38.53 -33.17 57.29
C ASP A 144 -39.46 -32.38 58.23
N THR A 145 -40.08 -31.30 57.74
CA THR A 145 -41.32 -30.79 58.33
C THR A 145 -42.36 -30.46 57.26
N PHE A 146 -43.39 -31.30 57.25
CA PHE A 146 -44.69 -31.15 56.60
C PHE A 146 -45.46 -30.01 57.29
N LEU A 147 -45.74 -28.90 56.58
CA LEU A 147 -46.68 -27.87 57.00
C LEU A 147 -47.50 -27.38 55.80
N GLU A 148 -48.74 -27.00 56.13
CA GLU A 148 -49.90 -26.92 55.26
C GLU A 148 -49.88 -25.69 54.33
N ASN A 149 -50.45 -25.89 53.13
CA ASN A 149 -50.62 -24.92 52.05
C ASN A 149 -51.31 -23.62 52.49
N GLU A 150 -50.58 -22.52 52.44
CA GLU A 150 -51.10 -21.20 52.07
C GLU A 150 -50.29 -20.78 50.83
N ASP A 151 -50.95 -20.60 49.68
CA ASP A 151 -50.34 -20.11 48.43
C ASP A 151 -49.92 -18.65 48.62
N GLU A 152 -48.83 -18.44 49.35
CA GLU A 152 -48.11 -17.19 49.42
C GLU A 152 -47.41 -17.03 48.06
N TYR A 153 -48.02 -16.24 47.17
CA TYR A 153 -47.47 -15.89 45.85
C TYR A 153 -46.06 -15.33 46.08
N ARG A 154 -45.07 -16.20 45.89
CA ARG A 154 -43.65 -15.89 46.00
C ARG A 154 -43.32 -15.03 44.80
N THR A 155 -43.41 -13.72 44.97
CA THR A 155 -42.98 -12.74 43.96
C THR A 155 -41.57 -13.12 43.52
N VAL A 156 -41.41 -13.42 42.24
CA VAL A 156 -40.11 -13.79 41.68
C VAL A 156 -39.24 -12.53 41.73
N ASP A 157 -38.20 -12.57 42.56
CA ASP A 157 -37.25 -11.47 42.69
C ASP A 157 -36.20 -11.58 41.59
N PHE A 158 -36.28 -10.72 40.57
CA PHE A 158 -35.34 -10.67 39.44
C PHE A 158 -34.03 -9.94 39.78
N GLN A 159 -33.80 -9.53 41.04
CA GLN A 159 -32.64 -8.72 41.42
C GLN A 159 -31.32 -9.45 41.14
N ASP A 160 -31.28 -10.78 41.36
CA ASP A 160 -30.08 -11.59 41.07
C ASP A 160 -29.76 -11.63 39.57
N GLU A 161 -30.78 -11.69 38.70
CA GLU A 161 -30.62 -11.66 37.23
C GLU A 161 -30.16 -10.27 36.75
N ILE A 162 -30.76 -9.21 37.29
CA ILE A 162 -30.37 -7.82 36.99
C ILE A 162 -28.90 -7.59 37.34
N ASP A 163 -28.46 -8.08 38.51
CA ASP A 163 -27.08 -7.96 38.97
C ASP A 163 -26.11 -8.78 38.08
N ASP A 164 -26.51 -9.96 37.60
CA ASP A 164 -25.71 -10.75 36.64
C ASP A 164 -25.57 -10.05 35.28
N TYR A 165 -26.68 -9.55 34.72
CA TYR A 165 -26.66 -8.81 33.46
C TYR A 165 -25.83 -7.54 33.53
N GLN A 166 -25.92 -6.79 34.63
CA GLN A 166 -25.07 -5.62 34.86
C GLN A 166 -23.59 -5.99 34.84
N LYS A 167 -23.18 -7.06 35.54
CA LYS A 167 -21.79 -7.52 35.55
C LYS A 167 -21.31 -7.96 34.16
N ARG A 168 -22.16 -8.60 33.35
CA ARG A 168 -21.82 -8.99 31.97
C ARG A 168 -21.65 -7.77 31.08
N ILE A 169 -22.55 -6.80 31.17
CA ILE A 169 -22.47 -5.53 30.43
C ILE A 169 -21.19 -4.76 30.81
N ASP A 170 -20.89 -4.63 32.10
CA ASP A 170 -19.69 -3.92 32.57
C ASP A 170 -18.39 -4.60 32.09
N ARG A 171 -18.38 -5.94 31.99
CA ARG A 171 -17.28 -6.69 31.39
C ARG A 171 -17.08 -6.36 29.91
N PHE A 172 -18.16 -6.25 29.13
CA PHE A 172 -18.05 -5.89 27.71
C PHE A 172 -17.57 -4.46 27.50
N GLU A 173 -18.03 -3.51 28.33
CA GLU A 173 -17.57 -2.12 28.25
C GLU A 173 -16.09 -1.98 28.64
N SER A 174 -15.62 -2.79 29.58
CA SER A 174 -14.19 -2.85 29.93
C SER A 174 -13.32 -3.34 28.77
N SER A 175 -13.90 -4.11 27.84
CA SER A 175 -13.25 -4.54 26.59
C SER A 175 -13.42 -3.51 25.44
N GLY A 176 -13.95 -2.32 25.71
CA GLY A 176 -14.11 -1.24 24.72
C GLY A 176 -15.39 -1.28 23.89
N LEU A 177 -16.35 -2.17 24.19
CA LEU A 177 -17.62 -2.26 23.45
C LEU A 177 -18.65 -1.26 24.01
N ASP A 178 -19.33 -0.50 23.14
CA ASP A 178 -20.44 0.36 23.54
C ASP A 178 -21.74 -0.45 23.72
N MET A 179 -22.23 -0.53 24.95
CA MET A 179 -23.38 -1.35 25.34
C MET A 179 -24.67 -0.54 25.58
N LYS A 180 -24.81 0.66 25.01
CA LYS A 180 -26.00 1.54 25.16
C LYS A 180 -27.34 0.82 25.05
N TYR A 181 -27.50 -0.09 24.09
CA TYR A 181 -28.77 -0.81 23.88
C TYR A 181 -29.09 -1.82 24.98
N LEU A 182 -28.09 -2.57 25.46
CA LEU A 182 -28.25 -3.52 26.56
C LEU A 182 -28.48 -2.79 27.89
N LYS A 183 -27.88 -1.61 28.10
CA LYS A 183 -28.17 -0.74 29.24
C LYS A 183 -29.60 -0.21 29.23
N LYS A 184 -30.14 0.10 28.04
CA LYS A 184 -31.55 0.50 27.89
C LYS A 184 -32.49 -0.64 28.28
N ASP A 185 -32.31 -1.83 27.71
CA ASP A 185 -33.14 -2.98 28.04
C ASP A 185 -33.01 -3.36 29.54
N LEU A 186 -31.81 -3.28 30.13
CA LEU A 186 -31.62 -3.51 31.57
C LEU A 186 -32.35 -2.46 32.44
N SER A 187 -32.49 -1.23 31.96
CA SER A 187 -33.29 -0.21 32.65
C SER A 187 -34.79 -0.52 32.56
N GLU A 188 -35.27 -1.01 31.40
CA GLU A 188 -36.65 -1.49 31.23
C GLU A 188 -36.96 -2.69 32.16
N LEU A 189 -36.00 -3.59 32.38
CA LEU A 189 -36.12 -4.71 33.32
C LEU A 189 -36.24 -4.23 34.77
N LYS A 190 -35.39 -3.26 35.18
CA LYS A 190 -35.46 -2.64 36.52
C LYS A 190 -36.81 -1.95 36.76
N GLU A 191 -37.32 -1.23 35.76
CA GLU A 191 -38.65 -0.60 35.83
C GLU A 191 -39.76 -1.64 35.99
N GLY A 192 -39.72 -2.75 35.23
CA GLY A 192 -40.69 -3.84 35.36
C GLY A 192 -40.69 -4.45 36.77
N GLN A 193 -39.52 -4.60 37.38
CA GLN A 193 -39.39 -5.15 38.73
C GLN A 193 -39.91 -4.18 39.81
N GLU A 194 -39.64 -2.87 39.67
CA GLU A 194 -40.22 -1.85 40.56
C GLU A 194 -41.75 -1.77 40.46
N GLU A 195 -42.30 -2.01 39.27
CA GLU A 195 -43.74 -2.07 39.00
C GLU A 195 -44.40 -3.36 39.50
N GLY A 196 -43.61 -4.43 39.74
CA GLY A 196 -44.12 -5.76 40.06
C GLY A 196 -44.81 -6.45 38.87
N ASP A 197 -44.40 -6.12 37.64
CA ASP A 197 -44.92 -6.71 36.39
C ASP A 197 -44.04 -7.90 35.98
N GLU A 198 -44.39 -9.10 36.45
CA GLU A 198 -43.63 -10.34 36.20
C GLU A 198 -43.55 -10.67 34.69
N ASP A 199 -44.64 -10.49 33.93
CA ASP A 199 -44.69 -10.78 32.49
C ASP A 199 -43.78 -9.83 31.67
N LYS A 200 -43.66 -8.57 32.11
CA LYS A 200 -42.71 -7.62 31.53
C LYS A 200 -41.27 -7.99 31.90
N CYS A 201 -41.02 -8.40 33.15
CA CYS A 201 -39.69 -8.82 33.57
C CYS A 201 -39.20 -10.05 32.79
N GLU A 202 -40.03 -11.08 32.64
CA GLU A 202 -39.67 -12.32 31.93
C GLU A 202 -39.33 -12.03 30.45
N ARG A 203 -40.18 -11.25 29.75
CA ARG A 203 -39.93 -10.87 28.35
C ARG A 203 -38.66 -10.04 28.16
N VAL A 204 -38.40 -9.08 29.05
CA VAL A 204 -37.21 -8.24 28.95
C VAL A 204 -35.95 -9.02 29.36
N SER A 205 -36.04 -9.92 30.35
CA SER A 205 -34.94 -10.81 30.75
C SER A 205 -34.51 -11.73 29.60
N ASP A 206 -35.46 -12.40 28.94
CA ASP A 206 -35.19 -13.24 27.76
C ASP A 206 -34.51 -12.45 26.63
N LYS A 207 -34.98 -11.23 26.37
CA LYS A 207 -34.42 -10.34 25.35
C LYS A 207 -32.98 -9.93 25.68
N ILE A 208 -32.69 -9.61 26.95
CA ILE A 208 -31.34 -9.29 27.41
C ILE A 208 -30.44 -10.53 27.29
N GLN A 209 -30.91 -11.70 27.72
CA GLN A 209 -30.13 -12.94 27.68
C GLN A 209 -29.70 -13.30 26.25
N LYS A 210 -30.64 -13.30 25.28
CA LYS A 210 -30.34 -13.56 23.86
C LYS A 210 -29.27 -12.60 23.31
N LYS A 211 -29.37 -11.31 23.64
CA LYS A 211 -28.39 -10.30 23.21
C LYS A 211 -27.02 -10.49 23.84
N ILE A 212 -26.96 -10.86 25.12
CA ILE A 212 -25.69 -11.11 25.80
C ILE A 212 -25.01 -12.36 25.25
N GLU A 213 -25.74 -13.47 25.03
CA GLU A 213 -25.19 -14.67 24.41
C GLU A 213 -24.59 -14.38 23.02
N HIS A 214 -25.24 -13.48 22.27
CA HIS A 214 -24.74 -13.03 20.98
C HIS A 214 -23.40 -12.28 21.09
N VAL A 215 -23.30 -11.33 22.01
CA VAL A 215 -22.07 -10.56 22.27
C VAL A 215 -20.94 -11.50 22.72
N GLU A 216 -21.23 -12.48 23.58
CA GLU A 216 -20.24 -13.47 24.02
C GLU A 216 -19.76 -14.36 22.87
N ASN A 217 -20.64 -14.74 21.94
CA ASN A 217 -20.25 -15.49 20.75
C ASN A 217 -19.33 -14.66 19.84
N ILE A 218 -19.64 -13.38 19.63
CA ILE A 218 -18.78 -12.46 18.86
C ILE A 218 -17.41 -12.32 19.53
N MET A 219 -17.37 -12.06 20.84
CA MET A 219 -16.09 -11.97 21.56
C MET A 219 -15.29 -13.29 21.50
N ARG A 220 -15.95 -14.44 21.51
CA ARG A 220 -15.27 -15.74 21.34
C ARG A 220 -14.63 -15.86 19.95
N ILE A 221 -15.24 -15.29 18.92
CA ILE A 221 -14.69 -15.25 17.56
C ILE A 221 -13.51 -14.27 17.51
N ILE A 222 -13.67 -13.06 18.04
CA ILE A 222 -12.60 -12.04 18.10
C ILE A 222 -11.37 -12.59 18.82
N ASN A 223 -11.54 -13.18 20.01
CA ASN A 223 -10.43 -13.78 20.76
C ASN A 223 -9.73 -14.92 19.98
N LYS A 224 -10.44 -15.66 19.14
CA LYS A 224 -9.82 -16.67 18.26
C LYS A 224 -9.01 -16.00 17.15
N CYS A 225 -9.51 -14.92 16.56
CA CYS A 225 -8.81 -14.14 15.55
C CYS A 225 -7.55 -13.48 16.14
N GLU A 226 -7.62 -12.87 17.32
CA GLU A 226 -6.48 -12.26 17.99
C GLU A 226 -5.40 -13.30 18.35
N ASN A 227 -5.80 -14.45 18.89
CA ASN A 227 -4.87 -15.55 19.13
C ASN A 227 -4.20 -16.04 17.83
N PHE A 228 -4.96 -16.08 16.72
CA PHE A 228 -4.43 -16.45 15.42
C PHE A 228 -3.47 -15.40 14.86
N LEU A 229 -3.80 -14.11 14.97
CA LEU A 229 -2.94 -13.00 14.59
C LEU A 229 -1.65 -12.96 15.42
N SER A 230 -1.72 -13.24 16.73
CA SER A 230 -0.54 -13.38 17.59
C SER A 230 0.38 -14.53 17.18
N ILE A 231 -0.17 -15.60 16.59
CA ILE A 231 0.61 -16.70 16.02
C ILE A 231 1.26 -16.27 14.69
N LEU A 232 0.56 -15.47 13.87
CA LEU A 232 1.07 -14.93 12.61
C LEU A 232 2.13 -13.83 12.81
N SER A 233 1.98 -12.97 13.82
CA SER A 233 2.93 -11.89 14.14
C SER A 233 4.27 -12.40 14.66
N LYS A 234 4.31 -13.65 15.14
CA LYS A 234 5.58 -14.35 15.43
C LYS A 234 6.32 -14.83 14.18
N LYS A 235 5.71 -14.77 13.00
CA LYS A 235 6.27 -15.25 11.72
C LYS A 235 6.41 -14.16 10.66
N ILE A 236 5.73 -13.03 10.82
CA ILE A 236 5.65 -11.91 9.86
C ILE A 236 5.69 -10.61 10.66
N ASP A 237 6.25 -9.52 10.13
CA ASP A 237 6.16 -8.19 10.77
C ASP A 237 4.73 -7.63 10.59
N VAL A 238 3.94 -7.65 11.67
CA VAL A 238 2.48 -7.38 11.67
C VAL A 238 2.16 -5.97 12.21
N SER A 239 3.18 -5.14 12.47
CA SER A 239 3.03 -3.80 13.06
C SER A 239 2.12 -2.84 12.26
N GLU A 240 1.99 -3.04 10.95
CA GLU A 240 1.09 -2.27 10.08
C GLU A 240 -0.38 -2.76 10.16
N MET A 241 -0.59 -4.04 10.44
CA MET A 241 -1.93 -4.63 10.60
C MET A 241 -2.53 -4.31 11.98
N GLU A 242 -1.73 -4.31 13.04
CA GLU A 242 -2.18 -3.91 14.39
C GLU A 242 -2.71 -2.47 14.39
N LYS A 243 -2.00 -1.53 13.74
CA LYS A 243 -2.45 -0.13 13.59
C LYS A 243 -3.77 0.03 12.81
N LYS A 244 -4.06 -0.90 11.87
CA LYS A 244 -5.32 -0.91 11.13
C LYS A 244 -6.46 -1.47 11.99
N ILE A 245 -6.18 -2.45 12.86
CA ILE A 245 -7.14 -3.00 13.83
C ILE A 245 -7.48 -1.99 14.93
N ASP A 246 -6.49 -1.27 15.45
CA ASP A 246 -6.73 -0.22 16.47
C ASP A 246 -7.62 0.92 15.93
N LYS A 247 -7.45 1.29 14.65
CA LYS A 247 -8.34 2.23 13.96
C LYS A 247 -9.78 1.71 13.77
N ILE A 248 -9.98 0.39 13.82
CA ILE A 248 -11.32 -0.23 13.75
C ILE A 248 -12.01 -0.16 15.12
N TYR A 249 -11.26 -0.26 16.21
CA TYR A 249 -11.80 -0.12 17.58
C TYR A 249 -12.34 1.29 17.89
N GLU A 250 -11.81 2.34 17.25
CA GLU A 250 -12.23 3.73 17.50
C GLU A 250 -13.63 4.11 16.92
N GLY A 251 -14.29 3.23 16.15
CA GLY A 251 -15.47 3.61 15.35
C GLY A 251 -16.73 2.73 15.43
N CYS A 252 -16.78 1.73 16.32
CA CYS A 252 -17.92 0.80 16.37
C CYS A 252 -19.01 1.22 17.37
N GLU A 253 -20.05 1.90 16.90
CA GLU A 253 -21.36 1.88 17.57
C GLU A 253 -22.11 0.60 17.16
N ILE A 254 -22.46 -0.26 18.12
CA ILE A 254 -23.18 -1.51 17.85
C ILE A 254 -24.64 -1.18 17.48
N GLY A 255 -24.88 -0.96 16.19
CA GLY A 255 -26.22 -0.74 15.63
C GLY A 255 -26.46 -1.36 14.25
N GLU A 256 -25.43 -1.76 13.52
CA GLU A 256 -25.57 -2.29 12.16
C GLU A 256 -24.71 -3.55 11.98
N TYR A 257 -25.33 -4.69 12.25
CA TYR A 257 -24.77 -6.03 12.13
C TYR A 257 -24.15 -6.31 10.74
N GLN A 258 -24.75 -5.73 9.70
CA GLN A 258 -24.28 -5.81 8.31
C GLN A 258 -22.95 -5.06 8.08
N VAL A 259 -22.66 -4.00 8.85
CA VAL A 259 -21.43 -3.23 8.73
C VAL A 259 -20.26 -3.98 9.37
N ALA A 260 -20.48 -4.66 10.50
CA ALA A 260 -19.47 -5.51 11.12
C ALA A 260 -19.16 -6.74 10.27
N SER A 261 -20.19 -7.41 9.72
CA SER A 261 -20.03 -8.56 8.81
C SER A 261 -19.26 -8.18 7.55
N LYS A 262 -19.66 -7.09 6.88
CA LYS A 262 -19.02 -6.64 5.64
C LYS A 262 -17.58 -6.18 5.87
N ARG A 263 -17.28 -5.54 7.00
CA ARG A 263 -15.91 -5.17 7.34
C ARG A 263 -15.05 -6.37 7.71
N ALA A 264 -15.61 -7.43 8.30
CA ALA A 264 -14.90 -8.69 8.49
C ALA A 264 -14.56 -9.37 7.14
N GLU A 265 -15.45 -9.30 6.15
CA GLU A 265 -15.19 -9.75 4.76
C GLU A 265 -14.11 -8.91 4.06
N ASP A 266 -14.08 -7.59 4.29
CA ASP A 266 -13.05 -6.71 3.73
C ASP A 266 -11.66 -6.99 4.33
N ILE A 267 -11.57 -7.22 5.65
CA ILE A 267 -10.35 -7.64 6.33
C ILE A 267 -9.89 -9.02 5.84
N GLN A 268 -10.83 -9.95 5.63
CA GLN A 268 -10.55 -11.25 5.03
C GLN A 268 -9.91 -11.09 3.65
N LYS A 269 -10.46 -10.23 2.77
CA LYS A 269 -9.88 -9.97 1.45
C LYS A 269 -8.46 -9.39 1.53
N ASP A 270 -8.23 -8.44 2.44
CA ASP A 270 -6.92 -7.78 2.58
C ASP A 270 -5.85 -8.75 3.12
N ILE A 271 -6.22 -9.60 4.08
CA ILE A 271 -5.35 -10.68 4.61
C ILE A 271 -5.06 -11.71 3.52
N LEU A 272 -6.08 -12.12 2.75
CA LEU A 272 -5.93 -13.11 1.68
C LEU A 272 -5.10 -12.59 0.50
N GLY A 273 -5.18 -11.29 0.18
CA GLY A 273 -4.35 -10.65 -0.85
C GLY A 273 -2.87 -10.62 -0.47
N LYS A 274 -2.54 -10.45 0.82
CA LYS A 274 -1.15 -10.47 1.31
C LYS A 274 -0.58 -11.88 1.52
N LEU A 275 -1.42 -12.93 1.49
CA LEU A 275 -1.04 -14.33 1.69
C LEU A 275 -0.77 -15.10 0.37
N ASP A 276 -0.76 -14.42 -0.78
CA ASP A 276 -0.58 -15.03 -2.11
C ASP A 276 0.76 -15.77 -2.30
N GLU A 277 1.72 -15.62 -1.38
CA GLU A 277 3.04 -16.26 -1.44
C GLU A 277 3.16 -17.59 -0.65
N PHE A 278 2.13 -18.04 0.08
CA PHE A 278 2.24 -19.21 0.97
C PHE A 278 1.44 -20.44 0.50
N GLU A 279 2.09 -21.61 0.46
CA GLU A 279 1.50 -22.92 0.06
C GLU A 279 0.32 -23.37 0.95
N GLU A 280 0.16 -22.80 2.14
CA GLU A 280 -0.89 -23.13 3.11
C GLU A 280 -2.24 -22.40 2.86
N LYS A 281 -2.28 -21.50 1.86
CA LYS A 281 -3.46 -20.67 1.49
C LYS A 281 -4.75 -21.46 1.33
N LYS A 282 -4.68 -22.65 0.73
CA LYS A 282 -5.86 -23.47 0.45
C LYS A 282 -6.51 -23.98 1.73
N TRP A 283 -5.72 -24.50 2.66
CA TRP A 283 -6.23 -25.00 3.94
C TRP A 283 -6.82 -23.87 4.78
N LEU A 284 -6.21 -22.68 4.73
CA LEU A 284 -6.70 -21.50 5.43
C LEU A 284 -8.02 -20.99 4.85
N ASN A 285 -8.13 -20.93 3.51
CA ASN A 285 -9.38 -20.59 2.83
C ASN A 285 -10.51 -21.56 3.18
N ASP A 286 -10.24 -22.87 3.12
CA ASP A 286 -11.25 -23.88 3.42
C ASP A 286 -11.75 -23.76 4.87
N LEU A 287 -10.87 -23.47 5.84
CA LEU A 287 -11.22 -23.30 7.25
C LEU A 287 -12.01 -22.01 7.51
N ILE A 288 -11.63 -20.89 6.86
CA ILE A 288 -12.32 -19.61 7.02
C ILE A 288 -13.71 -19.67 6.38
N GLU A 289 -13.84 -20.25 5.18
CA GLU A 289 -15.13 -20.45 4.52
C GLU A 289 -16.07 -21.34 5.34
N GLU A 290 -15.55 -22.42 5.96
CA GLU A 290 -16.33 -23.27 6.86
C GLU A 290 -16.88 -22.47 8.06
N LYS A 291 -16.08 -21.58 8.65
CA LYS A 291 -16.50 -20.79 9.83
C LYS A 291 -17.42 -19.62 9.50
N ILE A 292 -17.25 -18.98 8.35
CA ILE A 292 -18.21 -17.97 7.86
C ILE A 292 -19.55 -18.64 7.56
N LYS A 293 -19.53 -19.83 6.98
CA LYS A 293 -20.75 -20.61 6.74
C LYS A 293 -21.47 -20.97 8.04
N GLU A 294 -20.76 -21.46 9.06
CA GLU A 294 -21.34 -21.71 10.38
C GLU A 294 -21.95 -20.44 10.99
N ALA A 295 -21.27 -19.28 10.89
CA ALA A 295 -21.77 -18.01 11.38
C ALA A 295 -23.04 -17.56 10.64
N ASN A 296 -23.07 -17.66 9.31
CA ASN A 296 -24.23 -17.28 8.49
C ASN A 296 -25.43 -18.20 8.68
N GLU A 297 -25.22 -19.51 8.89
CA GLU A 297 -26.30 -20.44 9.25
C GLU A 297 -26.90 -20.10 10.62
N MET A 298 -26.09 -19.67 11.59
CA MET A 298 -26.58 -19.18 12.89
C MET A 298 -27.32 -17.85 12.77
N ILE A 299 -26.81 -16.90 11.97
CA ILE A 299 -27.45 -15.60 11.72
C ILE A 299 -28.82 -15.80 11.07
N SER A 300 -28.90 -16.65 10.04
CA SER A 300 -30.16 -16.92 9.34
C SER A 300 -31.21 -17.58 10.24
N SER A 301 -30.78 -18.44 11.19
CA SER A 301 -31.69 -19.00 12.21
C SER A 301 -32.20 -17.95 13.20
N ILE A 302 -31.42 -16.90 13.47
CA ILE A 302 -31.78 -15.83 14.41
C ILE A 302 -32.67 -14.78 13.73
N GLU A 303 -32.39 -14.42 12.48
CA GLU A 303 -33.23 -13.52 11.68
C GLU A 303 -34.64 -14.08 11.48
N SER A 304 -34.78 -15.40 11.30
CA SER A 304 -36.09 -16.05 11.24
C SER A 304 -36.89 -15.97 12.54
N ASP A 305 -36.22 -15.90 13.70
CA ASP A 305 -36.88 -15.80 15.01
C ASP A 305 -37.23 -14.34 15.35
N ILE A 306 -36.38 -13.38 14.98
CA ILE A 306 -36.61 -11.92 15.17
C ILE A 306 -37.74 -11.41 14.26
N ASP A 307 -37.89 -11.95 13.04
CA ASP A 307 -38.97 -11.56 12.14
C ASP A 307 -40.35 -12.04 12.63
N ILE A 308 -40.42 -13.13 13.40
CA ILE A 308 -41.67 -13.62 14.01
C ILE A 308 -42.15 -12.66 15.12
N GLU A 309 -41.26 -12.22 16.02
CA GLU A 309 -41.59 -11.27 17.09
C GLU A 309 -41.96 -9.87 16.55
N ARG A 310 -41.29 -9.40 15.47
CA ARG A 310 -41.58 -8.11 14.82
C ARG A 310 -42.91 -8.11 14.05
N ILE A 311 -43.40 -9.29 13.65
CA ILE A 311 -44.74 -9.48 13.08
C ILE A 311 -45.80 -9.40 14.19
N GLU A 312 -45.56 -9.96 15.37
CA GLU A 312 -46.47 -9.91 16.52
C GLU A 312 -46.63 -8.47 17.07
N GLU A 313 -45.54 -7.72 17.17
CA GLU A 313 -45.56 -6.32 17.66
C GLU A 313 -46.27 -5.35 16.68
N LYS A 314 -46.18 -5.59 15.36
CA LYS A 314 -46.94 -4.84 14.34
C LYS A 314 -48.42 -5.21 14.29
N ILE A 315 -48.78 -6.43 14.69
CA ILE A 315 -50.18 -6.86 14.83
C ILE A 315 -50.83 -6.18 16.05
N GLU A 316 -50.08 -5.91 17.12
CA GLU A 316 -50.59 -5.21 18.31
C GLU A 316 -50.55 -3.67 18.19
N GLY A 317 -49.65 -3.12 17.37
CA GLY A 317 -49.30 -1.69 17.38
C GLY A 317 -50.00 -0.74 16.40
N GLY A 318 -50.66 -1.19 15.33
CA GLY A 318 -51.42 -0.22 14.51
C GLY A 318 -51.82 -0.62 13.09
N ILE A 319 -53.13 -0.83 12.90
CA ILE A 319 -53.82 -0.64 11.61
C ILE A 319 -55.13 0.13 11.87
N SER A 320 -55.40 1.14 11.04
CA SER A 320 -56.53 2.06 11.17
C SER A 320 -57.89 1.37 10.92
N ALA A 321 -58.68 1.28 12.00
CA ALA A 321 -59.93 0.54 12.20
C ALA A 321 -61.18 0.88 11.34
N LYS A 322 -61.05 1.46 10.14
CA LYS A 322 -62.25 1.86 9.34
C LYS A 322 -62.76 0.86 8.32
N ASN A 323 -61.93 -0.08 7.85
CA ASN A 323 -62.34 -1.05 6.82
C ASN A 323 -62.40 -2.52 7.32
N GLU A 324 -61.82 -2.85 8.48
CA GLU A 324 -61.92 -4.19 9.07
C GLU A 324 -63.31 -4.49 9.64
N GLY A 325 -63.99 -3.49 10.22
CA GLY A 325 -65.26 -3.68 10.90
C GLY A 325 -66.43 -4.11 10.01
N GLU A 326 -66.30 -4.03 8.68
CA GLU A 326 -67.28 -4.60 7.74
C GLU A 326 -66.92 -6.05 7.36
N ILE A 327 -65.62 -6.37 7.27
CA ILE A 327 -65.13 -7.71 6.94
C ILE A 327 -65.33 -8.67 8.12
N ASP A 328 -65.00 -8.24 9.35
CA ASP A 328 -65.26 -9.05 10.56
C ASP A 328 -66.76 -9.35 10.73
N LYS A 329 -67.61 -8.41 10.34
CA LYS A 329 -69.07 -8.62 10.33
C LYS A 329 -69.50 -9.60 9.25
N SER A 330 -68.89 -9.57 8.07
CA SER A 330 -69.12 -10.59 7.03
C SER A 330 -68.60 -11.96 7.48
N ILE A 331 -67.44 -12.04 8.13
CA ILE A 331 -66.86 -13.29 8.67
C ILE A 331 -67.75 -13.88 9.76
N HIS A 332 -68.26 -13.08 10.69
CA HIS A 332 -69.16 -13.58 11.74
C HIS A 332 -70.50 -14.05 11.18
N LYS A 333 -71.08 -13.35 10.19
CA LYS A 333 -72.28 -13.82 9.49
C LYS A 333 -72.05 -15.15 8.77
N VAL A 334 -70.86 -15.34 8.21
CA VAL A 334 -70.45 -16.59 7.59
C VAL A 334 -70.34 -17.71 8.60
N ILE A 335 -69.67 -17.49 9.73
CA ILE A 335 -69.55 -18.50 10.80
C ILE A 335 -70.94 -18.93 11.29
N ASP A 336 -71.87 -17.98 11.45
CA ASP A 336 -73.24 -18.25 11.88
C ASP A 336 -74.07 -19.02 10.84
N ALA A 337 -73.97 -18.65 9.56
CA ALA A 337 -74.65 -19.37 8.46
C ALA A 337 -74.08 -20.78 8.28
N LEU A 338 -72.77 -20.93 8.42
CA LEU A 338 -72.07 -22.19 8.25
C LEU A 338 -72.45 -23.22 9.34
N ASN A 339 -72.67 -22.82 10.58
CA ASN A 339 -73.03 -23.75 11.66
C ASN A 339 -74.39 -24.48 11.48
N SER A 340 -75.14 -24.24 10.39
CA SER A 340 -76.52 -24.73 10.19
C SER A 340 -76.75 -25.82 9.12
N ALA A 341 -75.76 -26.21 8.29
CA ALA A 341 -75.95 -27.19 7.20
C ALA A 341 -74.79 -28.21 7.03
N SER A 342 -75.01 -29.35 6.37
CA SER A 342 -74.08 -30.51 6.34
C SER A 342 -73.02 -30.49 5.23
N ASN A 343 -73.19 -29.68 4.18
CA ASN A 343 -72.23 -29.49 3.08
C ASN A 343 -71.36 -28.23 3.25
N VAL A 344 -71.74 -27.39 4.20
CA VAL A 344 -71.04 -26.21 4.70
C VAL A 344 -69.55 -26.41 4.87
N SER A 345 -69.11 -27.58 5.37
CA SER A 345 -67.71 -27.76 5.74
C SER A 345 -66.76 -27.48 4.57
N LYS A 346 -67.12 -27.88 3.35
CA LYS A 346 -66.28 -27.66 2.16
C LYS A 346 -66.26 -26.20 1.73
N VAL A 347 -67.42 -25.54 1.75
CA VAL A 347 -67.51 -24.11 1.41
C VAL A 347 -66.81 -23.26 2.47
N SER A 348 -66.90 -23.63 3.75
CA SER A 348 -66.19 -22.96 4.85
C SER A 348 -64.68 -23.03 4.72
N GLU A 349 -64.15 -24.17 4.28
CA GLU A 349 -62.73 -24.39 4.06
C GLU A 349 -62.24 -23.52 2.90
N LYS A 350 -62.99 -23.47 1.80
CA LYS A 350 -62.69 -22.58 0.67
C LYS A 350 -62.78 -21.11 1.02
N ILE A 351 -63.75 -20.67 1.84
CA ILE A 351 -63.79 -19.28 2.30
C ILE A 351 -62.55 -18.94 3.16
N ARG A 352 -62.09 -19.86 4.02
CA ARG A 352 -60.84 -19.65 4.77
C ARG A 352 -59.62 -19.55 3.85
N GLU A 353 -59.52 -20.43 2.86
CA GLU A 353 -58.47 -20.41 1.85
C GLU A 353 -58.48 -19.08 1.06
N ALA A 354 -59.65 -18.64 0.60
CA ALA A 354 -59.85 -17.35 -0.07
C ALA A 354 -59.43 -16.17 0.82
N ASN A 355 -59.80 -16.19 2.11
CA ASN A 355 -59.40 -15.14 3.06
C ASN A 355 -57.89 -15.12 3.31
N ALA A 356 -57.21 -16.28 3.31
CA ALA A 356 -55.76 -16.34 3.42
C ALA A 356 -55.09 -15.64 2.23
N TYR A 357 -55.50 -15.99 1.00
CA TYR A 357 -55.00 -15.33 -0.22
C TYR A 357 -55.32 -13.84 -0.27
N LEU A 358 -56.52 -13.44 0.15
CA LEU A 358 -56.91 -12.04 0.25
C LEU A 358 -56.01 -11.29 1.24
N GLY A 359 -55.64 -11.93 2.36
CA GLY A 359 -54.68 -11.42 3.32
C GLY A 359 -53.31 -11.17 2.68
N ASP A 360 -52.79 -12.11 1.90
CA ASP A 360 -51.52 -11.96 1.17
C ASP A 360 -51.55 -10.82 0.13
N ILE A 361 -52.62 -10.76 -0.67
CA ILE A 361 -52.82 -9.70 -1.66
C ILE A 361 -52.83 -8.33 -0.99
N LYS A 362 -53.55 -8.19 0.14
CA LYS A 362 -53.59 -6.95 0.92
C LYS A 362 -52.27 -6.60 1.57
N ARG A 363 -51.55 -7.59 2.14
CA ARG A 363 -50.21 -7.39 2.72
C ARG A 363 -49.22 -6.84 1.69
N ARG A 364 -49.39 -7.20 0.42
CA ARG A 364 -48.58 -6.72 -0.72
C ARG A 364 -49.10 -5.42 -1.35
N GLY A 365 -50.11 -4.78 -0.76
CA GLY A 365 -50.68 -3.53 -1.26
C GLY A 365 -51.40 -3.65 -2.60
N ILE A 366 -51.76 -4.87 -3.02
CA ILE A 366 -52.47 -5.12 -4.27
C ILE A 366 -53.96 -4.86 -4.03
N ASP A 367 -54.62 -4.12 -4.93
CA ASP A 367 -56.05 -3.86 -4.83
C ASP A 367 -56.86 -5.17 -4.89
N ALA A 368 -57.65 -5.43 -3.85
CA ALA A 368 -58.34 -6.70 -3.63
C ALA A 368 -59.87 -6.57 -3.61
N TRP A 369 -60.40 -5.41 -4.03
CA TRP A 369 -61.84 -5.09 -4.01
C TRP A 369 -62.71 -6.15 -4.71
N GLU A 370 -62.31 -6.59 -5.90
CA GLU A 370 -63.12 -7.53 -6.70
C GLU A 370 -63.28 -8.88 -5.98
N TYR A 371 -62.24 -9.32 -5.26
CA TYR A 371 -62.28 -10.57 -4.49
C TYR A 371 -63.14 -10.46 -3.22
N THR A 372 -63.23 -9.26 -2.62
CA THR A 372 -64.16 -9.04 -1.50
C THR A 372 -65.61 -9.11 -1.95
N GLU A 373 -65.94 -8.63 -3.16
CA GLU A 373 -67.28 -8.78 -3.73
C GLU A 373 -67.62 -10.24 -4.05
N ASP A 374 -66.66 -11.00 -4.60
CA ASP A 374 -66.83 -12.43 -4.86
C ASP A 374 -67.14 -13.20 -3.58
N ILE A 375 -66.40 -12.94 -2.50
CA ILE A 375 -66.64 -13.53 -1.18
C ILE A 375 -68.05 -13.16 -0.70
N ASP A 376 -68.43 -11.88 -0.70
CA ASP A 376 -69.77 -11.45 -0.29
C ASP A 376 -70.90 -12.08 -1.14
N HIS A 377 -70.66 -12.30 -2.43
CA HIS A 377 -71.59 -13.00 -3.31
C HIS A 377 -71.71 -14.49 -2.96
N THR A 378 -70.60 -15.16 -2.67
CA THR A 378 -70.58 -16.52 -2.13
C THR A 378 -71.38 -16.62 -0.83
N ILE A 379 -71.24 -15.65 0.08
CA ILE A 379 -71.99 -15.61 1.36
C ILE A 379 -73.50 -15.55 1.08
N LYS A 380 -73.94 -14.65 0.20
CA LYS A 380 -75.37 -14.52 -0.17
C LYS A 380 -75.93 -15.80 -0.80
N LYS A 381 -75.11 -16.54 -1.56
CA LYS A 381 -75.50 -17.83 -2.16
C LYS A 381 -75.63 -18.94 -1.12
N ILE A 382 -74.79 -18.95 -0.09
CA ILE A 382 -74.93 -19.85 1.06
C ILE A 382 -76.22 -19.53 1.81
N GLU A 383 -76.50 -18.25 2.07
CA GLU A 383 -77.74 -17.81 2.73
C GLU A 383 -79.02 -18.19 1.97
N SER A 384 -78.96 -18.28 0.63
CA SER A 384 -80.08 -18.72 -0.21
C SER A 384 -80.21 -20.24 -0.37
N GLY A 385 -79.27 -21.04 0.17
CA GLY A 385 -79.24 -22.50 0.03
C GLY A 385 -78.67 -23.00 -1.30
N GLU A 386 -77.99 -22.15 -2.07
CA GLU A 386 -77.35 -22.45 -3.36
C GLU A 386 -75.87 -22.84 -3.17
N GLU A 387 -75.60 -23.88 -2.39
CA GLU A 387 -74.24 -24.26 -1.95
C GLU A 387 -73.28 -24.60 -3.11
N GLU A 388 -73.76 -25.28 -4.16
CA GLU A 388 -72.93 -25.68 -5.31
C GLU A 388 -72.49 -24.46 -6.12
N ALA A 389 -73.39 -23.49 -6.34
CA ALA A 389 -73.06 -22.23 -6.97
C ALA A 389 -72.09 -21.39 -6.11
N ALA A 390 -72.29 -21.38 -4.79
CA ALA A 390 -71.37 -20.72 -3.86
C ALA A 390 -69.96 -21.31 -3.94
N PHE A 391 -69.86 -22.63 -4.07
CA PHE A 391 -68.60 -23.35 -4.20
C PHE A 391 -67.88 -23.03 -5.52
N GLU A 392 -68.59 -23.01 -6.65
CA GLU A 392 -68.00 -22.64 -7.96
C GLU A 392 -67.44 -21.20 -7.95
N ILE A 393 -68.19 -20.24 -7.38
CA ILE A 393 -67.76 -18.84 -7.29
C ILE A 393 -66.48 -18.71 -6.44
N ILE A 394 -66.42 -19.37 -5.28
CA ILE A 394 -65.26 -19.23 -4.40
C ILE A 394 -64.02 -19.93 -4.97
N GLU A 395 -64.17 -21.07 -5.65
CA GLU A 395 -63.04 -21.73 -6.33
C GLU A 395 -62.48 -20.88 -7.47
N GLU A 396 -63.34 -20.27 -8.28
CA GLU A 396 -62.91 -19.36 -9.35
C GLU A 396 -62.20 -18.13 -8.78
N SER A 397 -62.71 -17.56 -7.69
CA SER A 397 -62.10 -16.41 -7.02
C SER A 397 -60.72 -16.75 -6.41
N ILE A 398 -60.57 -17.92 -5.77
CA ILE A 398 -59.28 -18.42 -5.27
C ILE A 398 -58.27 -18.55 -6.40
N LYS A 399 -58.66 -19.16 -7.53
CA LYS A 399 -57.78 -19.32 -8.68
C LYS A 399 -57.34 -17.95 -9.23
N ASN A 400 -58.27 -17.00 -9.36
CA ASN A 400 -57.94 -15.65 -9.83
C ASN A 400 -57.00 -14.91 -8.87
N MET A 401 -57.11 -15.13 -7.55
CA MET A 401 -56.19 -14.59 -6.54
C MET A 401 -54.80 -15.22 -6.65
N GLN A 402 -54.71 -16.55 -6.80
CA GLN A 402 -53.45 -17.28 -7.03
C GLN A 402 -52.74 -16.78 -8.28
N ASP A 403 -53.43 -16.72 -9.42
CA ASP A 403 -52.89 -16.23 -10.69
C ASP A 403 -52.42 -14.76 -10.60
N ARG A 404 -53.03 -13.96 -9.72
CA ARG A 404 -52.63 -12.57 -9.49
C ARG A 404 -51.40 -12.46 -8.59
N LEU A 405 -51.33 -13.26 -7.52
CA LEU A 405 -50.16 -13.33 -6.65
C LEU A 405 -48.93 -13.83 -7.41
N GLU A 406 -49.07 -14.89 -8.21
CA GLU A 406 -47.97 -15.43 -9.03
C GLU A 406 -47.46 -14.39 -10.04
N ARG A 407 -48.37 -13.64 -10.68
CA ARG A 407 -47.99 -12.53 -11.59
C ARG A 407 -47.27 -11.40 -10.85
N TYR A 408 -47.62 -11.13 -9.60
CA TYR A 408 -46.95 -10.12 -8.79
C TYR A 408 -45.55 -10.61 -8.36
N GLU A 409 -45.44 -11.83 -7.85
CA GLU A 409 -44.16 -12.43 -7.45
C GLU A 409 -43.17 -12.50 -8.60
N ARG A 410 -43.65 -12.86 -9.80
CA ARG A 410 -42.81 -12.86 -10.99
C ARG A 410 -42.28 -11.47 -11.32
N LYS A 411 -43.14 -10.45 -11.28
CA LYS A 411 -42.73 -9.05 -11.52
C LYS A 411 -41.78 -8.54 -10.44
N GLU A 412 -42.04 -8.87 -9.18
CA GLU A 412 -41.18 -8.47 -8.07
C GLU A 412 -39.81 -9.15 -8.18
N GLY A 413 -39.76 -10.43 -8.57
CA GLY A 413 -38.54 -11.16 -8.86
C GLY A 413 -37.75 -10.54 -10.02
N GLU A 414 -38.40 -10.26 -11.15
CA GLU A 414 -37.79 -9.55 -12.30
C GLU A 414 -37.22 -8.19 -11.87
N THR A 415 -37.97 -7.43 -11.07
CA THR A 415 -37.56 -6.12 -10.54
C THR A 415 -36.33 -6.23 -9.62
N ARG A 416 -36.31 -7.21 -8.71
CA ARG A 416 -35.18 -7.45 -7.80
C ARG A 416 -33.92 -7.86 -8.57
N GLU A 417 -34.07 -8.69 -9.59
CA GLU A 417 -32.95 -9.11 -10.45
C GLU A 417 -32.37 -7.92 -11.23
N LEU A 418 -33.23 -7.06 -11.79
CA LEU A 418 -32.81 -5.83 -12.46
C LEU A 418 -32.14 -4.84 -11.50
N ASN A 419 -32.67 -4.68 -10.28
CA ASN A 419 -32.04 -3.84 -9.25
C ASN A 419 -30.62 -4.34 -8.90
N LYS A 420 -30.46 -5.65 -8.75
CA LYS A 420 -29.13 -6.23 -8.50
C LYS A 420 -28.17 -5.98 -9.68
N LYS A 421 -28.64 -6.21 -10.91
CA LYS A 421 -27.84 -5.98 -12.13
C LYS A 421 -27.39 -4.52 -12.27
N ILE A 422 -28.26 -3.54 -12.02
CA ILE A 422 -27.88 -2.13 -12.11
C ILE A 422 -26.88 -1.75 -11.00
N GLU A 423 -27.02 -2.30 -9.79
CA GLU A 423 -26.06 -2.06 -8.70
C GLU A 423 -24.66 -2.58 -9.02
N GLU A 424 -24.58 -3.82 -9.50
CA GLU A 424 -23.33 -4.43 -9.97
C GLU A 424 -22.70 -3.57 -11.07
N ARG A 425 -23.51 -3.16 -12.06
CA ARG A 425 -23.02 -2.37 -13.19
C ARG A 425 -22.57 -0.96 -12.82
N ILE A 426 -23.25 -0.28 -11.88
CA ILE A 426 -22.82 1.01 -11.34
C ILE A 426 -21.44 0.85 -10.67
N SER A 427 -21.25 -0.19 -9.86
CA SER A 427 -19.97 -0.45 -9.21
C SER A 427 -18.85 -0.70 -10.22
N GLU A 428 -19.13 -1.49 -11.27
CA GLU A 428 -18.19 -1.75 -12.35
C GLU A 428 -17.82 -0.45 -13.09
N MET A 429 -18.80 0.39 -13.45
CA MET A 429 -18.53 1.65 -14.15
C MET A 429 -17.77 2.67 -13.30
N LYS A 430 -18.00 2.73 -11.98
CA LYS A 430 -17.17 3.56 -11.08
C LYS A 430 -15.69 3.13 -11.13
N SER A 431 -15.43 1.82 -11.11
CA SER A 431 -14.06 1.29 -11.24
C SER A 431 -13.44 1.53 -12.63
N VAL A 432 -14.27 1.62 -13.69
CA VAL A 432 -13.81 1.98 -15.04
C VAL A 432 -13.40 3.46 -15.08
N LEU A 433 -14.16 4.36 -14.45
CA LEU A 433 -13.82 5.78 -14.40
C LEU A 433 -12.53 6.07 -13.61
N GLU A 434 -12.34 5.39 -12.48
CA GLU A 434 -11.11 5.49 -11.69
C GLU A 434 -9.88 5.07 -12.52
N ARG A 435 -9.96 3.92 -13.20
CA ARG A 435 -8.90 3.46 -14.11
C ARG A 435 -8.72 4.37 -15.33
N ALA A 436 -9.80 4.95 -15.86
CA ALA A 436 -9.71 5.91 -16.95
C ALA A 436 -8.85 7.11 -16.55
N GLU A 437 -8.97 7.59 -15.32
CA GLU A 437 -8.16 8.68 -14.78
C GLU A 437 -6.68 8.30 -14.69
N GLU A 438 -6.35 7.08 -14.25
CA GLU A 438 -4.97 6.56 -14.22
C GLU A 438 -4.29 6.59 -15.61
N PHE A 439 -5.07 6.41 -16.68
CA PHE A 439 -4.58 6.46 -18.07
C PHE A 439 -4.69 7.84 -18.72
N ASP A 440 -4.96 8.89 -17.93
CA ASP A 440 -5.21 10.26 -18.39
C ASP A 440 -6.36 10.37 -19.41
N ILE A 441 -7.38 9.54 -19.28
CA ILE A 441 -8.59 9.57 -20.11
C ILE A 441 -9.63 10.44 -19.41
N THR A 442 -9.87 11.63 -19.94
CA THR A 442 -10.84 12.57 -19.35
C THR A 442 -12.27 12.15 -19.67
N MET A 443 -13.03 11.76 -18.64
CA MET A 443 -14.44 11.35 -18.73
C MET A 443 -15.35 12.30 -17.95
N SER A 444 -15.37 13.59 -18.34
CA SER A 444 -16.12 14.62 -17.59
C SER A 444 -17.63 14.36 -17.48
N GLU A 445 -18.20 13.61 -18.43
CA GLU A 445 -19.62 13.25 -18.47
C GLU A 445 -19.89 11.93 -17.74
N GLY A 446 -18.85 11.19 -17.34
CA GLY A 446 -18.98 9.85 -16.80
C GLY A 446 -19.66 9.78 -15.44
N GLU A 447 -19.29 10.67 -14.52
CA GLU A 447 -19.95 10.79 -13.21
C GLU A 447 -21.42 11.18 -13.36
N GLU A 448 -21.74 12.09 -14.29
CA GLU A 448 -23.11 12.50 -14.57
C GLU A 448 -23.95 11.30 -15.05
N MET A 449 -23.44 10.48 -15.96
CA MET A 449 -24.15 9.27 -16.43
C MET A 449 -24.41 8.26 -15.31
N ILE A 450 -23.48 8.10 -14.35
CA ILE A 450 -23.68 7.24 -13.18
C ILE A 450 -24.76 7.82 -12.26
N ASP A 451 -24.74 9.13 -12.01
CA ASP A 451 -25.78 9.81 -11.22
C ASP A 451 -27.17 9.68 -11.88
N GLU A 452 -27.23 9.74 -13.22
CA GLU A 452 -28.48 9.48 -13.97
C GLU A 452 -28.95 8.04 -13.79
N ALA A 453 -28.06 7.05 -13.88
CA ALA A 453 -28.40 5.65 -13.64
C ALA A 453 -28.89 5.40 -12.21
N GLU A 454 -28.28 6.04 -11.20
CA GLU A 454 -28.73 6.00 -9.81
C GLU A 454 -30.11 6.67 -9.63
N ARG A 455 -30.42 7.73 -10.39
CA ARG A 455 -31.75 8.36 -10.42
C ARG A 455 -32.79 7.41 -11.02
N TYR A 456 -32.51 6.79 -12.17
CA TYR A 456 -33.38 5.80 -12.80
C TYR A 456 -33.65 4.60 -11.88
N LYS A 457 -32.62 4.11 -11.18
CA LYS A 457 -32.75 3.09 -10.13
C LYS A 457 -33.75 3.50 -9.04
N LYS A 458 -33.67 4.74 -8.52
CA LYS A 458 -34.61 5.26 -7.49
C LYS A 458 -36.04 5.35 -8.01
N GLU A 459 -36.21 5.57 -9.31
CA GLU A 459 -37.51 5.62 -9.99
C GLU A 459 -38.05 4.22 -10.37
N ASN A 460 -37.28 3.14 -10.13
CA ASN A 460 -37.51 1.77 -10.57
C ASN A 460 -37.49 1.58 -12.09
N ASP A 461 -36.81 2.47 -12.80
CA ASP A 461 -36.69 2.47 -14.27
C ASP A 461 -35.35 1.83 -14.69
N TYR A 462 -35.20 0.54 -14.36
CA TYR A 462 -33.90 -0.15 -14.44
C TYR A 462 -33.37 -0.31 -15.86
N GLU A 463 -34.25 -0.40 -16.87
CA GLU A 463 -33.85 -0.58 -18.27
C GLU A 463 -33.14 0.67 -18.79
N GLU A 464 -33.69 1.85 -18.51
CA GLU A 464 -33.15 3.17 -18.82
C GLU A 464 -31.85 3.42 -18.07
N GLY A 465 -31.77 3.03 -16.80
CA GLY A 465 -30.54 3.12 -16.02
C GLY A 465 -29.41 2.23 -16.55
N LEU A 466 -29.72 1.00 -16.97
CA LEU A 466 -28.75 0.10 -17.61
C LEU A 466 -28.30 0.62 -18.97
N ALA A 467 -29.23 1.16 -19.78
CA ALA A 467 -28.89 1.77 -21.06
C ALA A 467 -27.94 2.96 -20.91
N LYS A 468 -28.08 3.75 -19.83
CA LYS A 468 -27.14 4.84 -19.52
C LYS A 468 -25.74 4.36 -19.17
N LEU A 469 -25.62 3.24 -18.47
CA LEU A 469 -24.31 2.64 -18.16
C LEU A 469 -23.66 2.01 -19.38
N GLU A 470 -24.45 1.48 -20.31
CA GLU A 470 -23.95 0.99 -21.61
C GLU A 470 -23.42 2.15 -22.47
N GLU A 471 -24.14 3.29 -22.53
CA GLU A 471 -23.68 4.52 -23.20
C GLU A 471 -22.34 5.01 -22.61
N LEU A 472 -22.20 4.96 -21.28
CA LEU A 472 -20.95 5.31 -20.60
C LEU A 472 -19.79 4.38 -20.99
N GLU A 473 -20.03 3.07 -21.03
CA GLU A 473 -19.02 2.11 -21.43
C GLU A 473 -18.58 2.36 -22.88
N GLU A 474 -19.51 2.53 -23.82
CA GLU A 474 -19.18 2.84 -25.21
C GLU A 474 -18.31 4.09 -25.33
N HIS A 475 -18.64 5.15 -24.57
CA HIS A 475 -17.86 6.38 -24.55
C HIS A 475 -16.44 6.17 -23.98
N TYR A 476 -16.31 5.38 -22.90
CA TYR A 476 -15.00 5.00 -22.36
C TYR A 476 -14.16 4.23 -23.39
N LEU A 477 -14.74 3.27 -24.11
CA LEU A 477 -14.02 2.48 -25.12
C LEU A 477 -13.57 3.36 -26.29
N GLU A 478 -14.41 4.29 -26.76
CA GLU A 478 -14.04 5.23 -27.82
C GLU A 478 -12.88 6.14 -27.39
N LYS A 479 -12.97 6.74 -26.19
CA LYS A 479 -11.91 7.60 -25.63
C LYS A 479 -10.61 6.86 -25.39
N SER A 480 -10.69 5.60 -24.93
CA SER A 480 -9.53 4.74 -24.74
C SER A 480 -8.81 4.46 -26.06
N LYS A 481 -9.55 4.18 -27.14
CA LYS A 481 -8.97 4.00 -28.49
C LYS A 481 -8.24 5.26 -28.96
N GLU A 482 -8.87 6.42 -28.88
CA GLU A 482 -8.26 7.71 -29.24
C GLU A 482 -6.96 7.95 -28.46
N LYS A 483 -6.98 7.70 -27.14
CA LYS A 483 -5.82 7.90 -26.27
C LYS A 483 -4.68 6.94 -26.60
N ILE A 484 -5.00 5.67 -26.86
CA ILE A 484 -4.03 4.64 -27.23
C ILE A 484 -3.34 5.01 -28.55
N GLU A 485 -4.12 5.41 -29.57
CA GLU A 485 -3.56 5.82 -30.86
C GLU A 485 -2.64 7.03 -30.71
N GLY A 486 -3.06 8.05 -29.94
CA GLY A 486 -2.21 9.21 -29.65
C GLY A 486 -0.91 8.86 -28.91
N ARG A 487 -0.96 7.91 -27.95
CA ARG A 487 0.25 7.43 -27.25
C ARG A 487 1.17 6.63 -28.17
N ILE A 488 0.62 5.78 -29.04
CA ILE A 488 1.38 5.04 -30.05
C ILE A 488 2.07 6.00 -31.02
N ASP A 489 1.36 7.01 -31.54
CA ASP A 489 1.94 8.01 -32.44
C ASP A 489 3.06 8.81 -31.75
N SER A 490 2.88 9.14 -30.48
CA SER A 490 3.91 9.81 -29.68
C SER A 490 5.15 8.93 -29.43
N LEU A 491 4.98 7.60 -29.35
CA LEU A 491 6.10 6.67 -29.26
C LEU A 491 6.85 6.53 -30.58
N LYS A 492 6.14 6.58 -31.71
CA LYS A 492 6.77 6.57 -33.04
C LYS A 492 7.56 7.85 -33.31
N GLU A 493 7.16 8.97 -32.71
CA GLU A 493 7.83 10.26 -32.94
C GLU A 493 9.25 10.28 -32.38
N GLY A 494 10.25 10.17 -33.28
CA GLY A 494 11.67 10.24 -32.92
C GLY A 494 12.32 8.91 -32.57
N VAL A 495 11.63 7.80 -32.85
CA VAL A 495 12.19 6.43 -32.84
C VAL A 495 12.30 5.97 -34.29
N ASP A 496 13.33 5.18 -34.60
CA ASP A 496 13.44 4.55 -35.90
C ASP A 496 12.27 3.58 -36.12
N GLU A 497 11.76 3.47 -37.35
CA GLU A 497 10.61 2.62 -37.66
C GLU A 497 10.94 1.15 -37.40
N ASP A 498 12.19 0.73 -37.68
CA ASP A 498 12.65 -0.64 -37.47
C ASP A 498 12.69 -0.99 -35.97
N ILE A 499 13.23 -0.10 -35.12
CA ILE A 499 13.27 -0.28 -33.64
C ILE A 499 11.86 -0.36 -33.08
N PHE A 500 10.95 0.50 -33.57
CA PHE A 500 9.59 0.53 -33.08
C PHE A 500 8.83 -0.76 -33.43
N GLU A 501 8.99 -1.30 -34.65
CA GLU A 501 8.34 -2.54 -35.06
C GLU A 501 8.85 -3.78 -34.28
N GLU A 502 10.13 -3.80 -33.91
CA GLU A 502 10.72 -4.90 -33.14
C GLU A 502 10.28 -4.87 -31.65
N GLU A 503 10.27 -3.68 -31.04
CA GLU A 503 9.97 -3.50 -29.61
C GLU A 503 8.48 -3.35 -29.30
N PHE A 504 7.66 -2.97 -30.28
CA PHE A 504 6.23 -2.74 -30.10
C PHE A 504 5.39 -3.77 -30.87
N PRO A 505 4.87 -4.83 -30.21
CA PRO A 505 4.14 -5.89 -30.88
C PRO A 505 2.74 -5.42 -31.32
N LEU A 506 2.65 -4.77 -32.48
CA LEU A 506 1.41 -4.21 -33.03
C LEU A 506 0.31 -5.28 -33.17
N ASP A 507 0.66 -6.49 -33.59
CA ASP A 507 -0.28 -7.62 -33.69
C ASP A 507 -0.97 -7.92 -32.34
N LYS A 508 -0.21 -7.86 -31.24
CA LYS A 508 -0.73 -8.09 -29.88
C LYS A 508 -1.62 -6.93 -29.44
N VAL A 509 -1.26 -5.70 -29.81
CA VAL A 509 -2.08 -4.52 -29.53
C VAL A 509 -3.42 -4.61 -30.26
N GLU A 510 -3.42 -5.01 -31.53
CA GLU A 510 -4.66 -5.23 -32.30
C GLU A 510 -5.52 -6.34 -31.68
N GLU A 511 -4.92 -7.47 -31.29
CA GLU A 511 -5.63 -8.56 -30.61
C GLU A 511 -6.28 -8.10 -29.29
N LEU A 512 -5.58 -7.32 -28.48
CA LEU A 512 -6.10 -6.79 -27.21
C LEU A 512 -7.20 -5.74 -27.44
N LYS A 513 -7.06 -4.89 -28.46
CA LYS A 513 -8.11 -3.94 -28.89
C LYS A 513 -9.38 -4.67 -29.31
N GLU A 514 -9.28 -5.76 -30.07
CA GLU A 514 -10.43 -6.59 -30.46
C GLU A 514 -11.15 -7.22 -29.26
N LYS A 515 -10.40 -7.53 -28.20
CA LYS A 515 -10.92 -8.04 -26.92
C LYS A 515 -11.42 -6.96 -25.95
N ASN A 516 -11.28 -5.67 -26.31
CA ASN A 516 -11.52 -4.52 -25.43
C ASN A 516 -10.68 -4.53 -24.13
N GLU A 517 -9.52 -5.17 -24.13
CA GLU A 517 -8.59 -5.21 -22.99
C GLU A 517 -7.62 -4.03 -23.06
N TYR A 518 -8.15 -2.80 -23.05
CA TYR A 518 -7.37 -1.58 -23.26
C TYR A 518 -6.35 -1.32 -22.15
N GLU A 519 -6.59 -1.79 -20.93
CA GLU A 519 -5.64 -1.66 -19.81
C GLU A 519 -4.32 -2.35 -20.14
N LYS A 520 -4.39 -3.57 -20.68
CA LYS A 520 -3.19 -4.33 -21.10
C LYS A 520 -2.47 -3.66 -22.27
N VAL A 521 -3.20 -2.94 -23.13
CA VAL A 521 -2.58 -2.14 -24.20
C VAL A 521 -1.80 -0.97 -23.60
N PHE A 522 -2.33 -0.29 -22.58
CA PHE A 522 -1.60 0.78 -21.90
C PHE A 522 -0.35 0.26 -21.17
N GLU A 523 -0.42 -0.90 -20.54
CA GLU A 523 0.74 -1.55 -19.92
C GLU A 523 1.83 -1.84 -20.95
N LEU A 524 1.48 -2.44 -22.09
CA LEU A 524 2.43 -2.70 -23.19
C LEU A 524 3.06 -1.41 -23.72
N ILE A 525 2.27 -0.34 -23.86
CA ILE A 525 2.77 0.99 -24.28
C ILE A 525 3.82 1.51 -23.29
N GLU A 526 3.58 1.42 -21.98
CA GLU A 526 4.54 1.91 -20.99
C GLU A 526 5.78 1.00 -20.87
N GLU A 527 5.64 -0.31 -21.06
CA GLU A 527 6.77 -1.25 -21.13
C GLU A 527 7.66 -0.93 -22.33
N THR A 528 7.10 -0.83 -23.53
CA THR A 528 7.87 -0.51 -24.73
C THR A 528 8.48 0.88 -24.66
N LYS A 529 7.79 1.87 -24.09
CA LYS A 529 8.35 3.19 -23.83
C LYS A 529 9.59 3.16 -22.95
N LYS A 530 9.62 2.28 -21.93
CA LYS A 530 10.81 2.08 -21.09
C LYS A 530 11.94 1.45 -21.91
N SER A 531 11.64 0.42 -22.71
CA SER A 531 12.63 -0.25 -23.57
C SER A 531 13.26 0.72 -24.59
N ILE A 532 12.43 1.46 -25.32
CA ILE A 532 12.86 2.47 -26.28
C ILE A 532 13.72 3.56 -25.61
N ARG A 533 13.33 4.03 -24.41
CA ARG A 533 14.12 5.02 -23.67
C ARG A 533 15.50 4.48 -23.31
N SER A 534 15.59 3.26 -22.79
CA SER A 534 16.88 2.65 -22.47
C SER A 534 17.78 2.51 -23.70
N GLN A 535 17.26 2.09 -24.85
CA GLN A 535 18.05 1.98 -26.07
C GLN A 535 18.54 3.35 -26.57
N LYS A 536 17.68 4.38 -26.49
CA LYS A 536 18.07 5.75 -26.86
C LYS A 536 19.17 6.30 -25.95
N GLU A 537 19.05 6.10 -24.64
CA GLU A 537 20.07 6.54 -23.67
C GLU A 537 21.42 5.86 -23.92
N ILE A 538 21.41 4.54 -24.19
CA ILE A 538 22.61 3.78 -24.56
C ILE A 538 23.25 4.33 -25.84
N LYS A 539 22.44 4.59 -26.88
CA LYS A 539 22.92 5.16 -28.15
C LYS A 539 23.53 6.55 -27.96
N ASP A 540 22.91 7.41 -27.15
CA ASP A 540 23.41 8.74 -26.84
C ASP A 540 24.76 8.66 -26.07
N GLU A 541 24.88 7.76 -25.09
CA GLU A 541 26.11 7.50 -24.36
C GLU A 541 27.25 7.03 -25.28
N PHE A 542 26.98 6.03 -26.13
CA PHE A 542 27.96 5.53 -27.10
C PHE A 542 28.37 6.62 -28.09
N SER A 543 27.44 7.47 -28.54
CA SER A 543 27.76 8.60 -29.43
C SER A 543 28.69 9.63 -28.77
N ALA A 544 28.48 9.90 -27.47
CA ALA A 544 29.32 10.81 -26.70
C ALA A 544 30.73 10.22 -26.52
N ASP A 545 30.84 8.92 -26.24
CA ASP A 545 32.13 8.25 -26.07
C ASP A 545 32.90 8.09 -27.38
N ILE A 546 32.23 7.79 -28.48
CA ILE A 546 32.82 7.84 -29.82
C ILE A 546 33.36 9.23 -30.11
N SER A 547 32.59 10.28 -29.82
CA SER A 547 33.01 11.67 -30.04
C SER A 547 34.24 12.04 -29.19
N LYS A 548 34.36 11.55 -27.95
CA LYS A 548 35.57 11.71 -27.12
C LYS A 548 36.77 10.98 -27.74
N ILE A 549 36.58 9.73 -28.17
CA ILE A 549 37.63 8.92 -28.79
C ILE A 549 38.13 9.59 -30.09
N GLU A 550 37.23 10.09 -30.93
CA GLU A 550 37.58 10.79 -32.17
C GLU A 550 38.39 12.05 -31.93
N ARG A 551 38.03 12.85 -30.92
CA ARG A 551 38.80 14.04 -30.54
C ARG A 551 40.23 13.67 -30.13
N ILE A 552 40.39 12.66 -29.28
CA ILE A 552 41.71 12.16 -28.88
C ILE A 552 42.50 11.67 -30.10
N ILE A 553 41.87 10.88 -30.98
CA ILE A 553 42.50 10.40 -32.23
C ILE A 553 43.00 11.60 -33.07
N GLY A 554 42.17 12.65 -33.24
CA GLY A 554 42.54 13.85 -33.99
C GLY A 554 43.77 14.58 -33.41
N HIS A 555 43.93 14.62 -32.08
CA HIS A 555 45.14 15.18 -31.46
C HIS A 555 46.40 14.36 -31.75
N THR A 556 46.26 13.04 -31.90
CA THR A 556 47.38 12.10 -32.07
C THR A 556 47.88 11.96 -33.50
N GLU A 557 47.05 12.27 -34.51
CA GLU A 557 47.43 12.20 -35.93
C GLU A 557 48.64 13.07 -36.29
N ASN A 558 48.88 14.15 -35.53
CA ASN A 558 50.02 15.04 -35.72
C ASN A 558 51.31 14.57 -35.02
N LEU A 559 51.28 13.41 -34.34
CA LEU A 559 52.33 12.98 -33.41
C LEU A 559 53.00 11.65 -33.79
N ASP A 560 52.86 11.20 -35.05
CA ASP A 560 53.45 9.94 -35.57
C ASP A 560 53.10 8.70 -34.72
N PHE A 561 51.93 8.72 -34.07
CA PHE A 561 51.48 7.65 -33.19
C PHE A 561 50.64 6.60 -33.93
N GLU A 562 50.91 5.31 -33.68
CA GLU A 562 50.18 4.19 -34.30
C GLU A 562 48.75 4.04 -33.76
N ILE A 563 47.81 4.81 -34.32
CA ILE A 563 46.37 4.78 -34.04
C ILE A 563 45.57 3.77 -34.87
N GLU A 564 46.18 3.06 -35.79
CA GLU A 564 45.47 2.25 -36.80
C GLU A 564 44.58 1.16 -36.16
N LYS A 565 45.04 0.57 -35.04
CA LYS A 565 44.24 -0.40 -34.28
C LYS A 565 43.02 0.23 -33.59
N VAL A 566 43.17 1.44 -33.05
CA VAL A 566 42.08 2.16 -32.37
C VAL A 566 41.03 2.57 -33.38
N LYS A 567 41.44 3.14 -34.52
CA LYS A 567 40.52 3.49 -35.61
C LYS A 567 39.72 2.28 -36.10
N LYS A 568 40.39 1.15 -36.32
CA LYS A 568 39.71 -0.08 -36.74
C LYS A 568 38.69 -0.58 -35.72
N SER A 569 38.98 -0.49 -34.42
CA SER A 569 38.02 -0.85 -33.37
C SER A 569 36.89 0.18 -33.27
N LEU A 570 37.16 1.46 -33.50
CA LEU A 570 36.15 2.52 -33.52
C LEU A 570 35.18 2.37 -34.70
N ASP A 571 35.69 2.05 -35.89
CA ASP A 571 34.88 1.79 -37.07
C ASP A 571 33.95 0.59 -36.83
N LYS A 572 34.45 -0.46 -36.17
CA LYS A 572 33.63 -1.59 -35.74
C LYS A 572 32.60 -1.22 -34.69
N ALA A 573 32.94 -0.38 -33.70
CA ALA A 573 31.97 0.10 -32.73
C ALA A 573 30.81 0.84 -33.42
N LYS A 574 31.13 1.70 -34.40
CA LYS A 574 30.12 2.40 -35.21
C LYS A 574 29.26 1.44 -36.04
N GLU A 575 29.88 0.48 -36.70
CA GLU A 575 29.18 -0.59 -37.43
C GLU A 575 28.22 -1.34 -36.49
N LYS A 576 28.68 -1.72 -35.29
CA LYS A 576 27.85 -2.41 -34.29
C LYS A 576 26.73 -1.57 -33.70
N ILE A 577 26.90 -0.25 -33.63
CA ILE A 577 25.82 0.68 -33.26
C ILE A 577 24.79 0.80 -34.39
N GLU A 578 25.23 0.77 -35.65
CA GLU A 578 24.33 0.75 -36.81
C GLU A 578 23.60 -0.60 -36.95
N GLU A 579 24.21 -1.69 -36.51
CA GLU A 579 23.62 -3.04 -36.41
C GLU A 579 22.84 -3.28 -35.10
N GLU A 580 22.80 -2.30 -34.19
CA GLU A 580 22.09 -2.36 -32.89
C GLU A 580 22.57 -3.46 -31.92
N GLU A 581 23.80 -3.94 -32.13
CA GLU A 581 24.45 -4.92 -31.26
C GLU A 581 25.19 -4.19 -30.12
N TRP A 582 24.43 -3.71 -29.13
CA TRP A 582 24.92 -2.82 -28.06
C TRP A 582 26.11 -3.40 -27.26
N ASP A 583 26.04 -4.69 -26.89
CA ASP A 583 27.11 -5.35 -26.13
C ASP A 583 28.42 -5.42 -26.93
N GLU A 584 28.33 -5.70 -28.24
CA GLU A 584 29.52 -5.76 -29.12
C GLU A 584 30.09 -4.35 -29.36
N ALA A 585 29.22 -3.36 -29.52
CA ALA A 585 29.60 -1.95 -29.63
C ALA A 585 30.35 -1.47 -28.37
N GLU A 586 29.81 -1.75 -27.18
CA GLU A 586 30.44 -1.40 -25.91
C GLU A 586 31.82 -2.05 -25.78
N GLY A 587 31.92 -3.35 -26.07
CA GLY A 587 33.19 -4.06 -26.04
C GLY A 587 34.25 -3.43 -26.96
N HIS A 588 33.84 -2.94 -28.13
CA HIS A 588 34.72 -2.21 -29.04
C HIS A 588 35.09 -0.81 -28.54
N ILE A 589 34.16 -0.06 -27.93
CA ILE A 589 34.41 1.25 -27.30
C ILE A 589 35.41 1.10 -26.14
N GLN A 590 35.18 0.15 -25.23
CA GLN A 590 36.07 -0.12 -24.11
C GLN A 590 37.47 -0.53 -24.60
N THR A 591 37.55 -1.39 -25.63
CA THR A 591 38.83 -1.75 -26.25
C THR A 591 39.58 -0.52 -26.80
N CYS A 592 38.85 0.43 -27.42
CA CYS A 592 39.41 1.69 -27.87
C CYS A 592 39.96 2.51 -26.69
N GLN A 593 39.14 2.73 -25.67
CA GLN A 593 39.50 3.51 -24.47
C GLN A 593 40.73 2.91 -23.76
N GLU A 594 40.78 1.60 -23.58
CA GLU A 594 41.93 0.92 -22.98
C GLU A 594 43.20 1.05 -23.82
N THR A 595 43.07 0.87 -25.14
CA THR A 595 44.23 0.95 -26.05
C THR A 595 44.79 2.37 -26.09
N ILE A 596 43.89 3.36 -26.13
CA ILE A 596 44.19 4.79 -25.98
C ILE A 596 44.92 5.03 -24.67
N LYS A 597 44.34 4.64 -23.54
CA LYS A 597 44.90 4.84 -22.20
C LYS A 597 46.29 4.23 -22.08
N LYS A 598 46.45 2.94 -22.39
CA LYS A 598 47.72 2.21 -22.25
C LYS A 598 48.84 2.82 -23.09
N LYS A 599 48.57 3.12 -24.37
CA LYS A 599 49.62 3.57 -25.29
C LYS A 599 49.87 5.09 -25.22
N LEU A 600 48.83 5.90 -25.08
CA LEU A 600 48.98 7.36 -25.09
C LEU A 600 49.55 7.90 -23.79
N VAL A 601 49.26 7.28 -22.63
CA VAL A 601 49.89 7.67 -21.37
C VAL A 601 51.41 7.47 -21.44
N SER A 602 51.88 6.35 -22.00
CA SER A 602 53.32 6.12 -22.20
C SER A 602 53.93 7.14 -23.17
N PHE A 603 53.23 7.45 -24.27
CA PHE A 603 53.69 8.42 -25.24
C PHE A 603 53.76 9.84 -24.66
N LEU A 604 52.72 10.29 -23.96
CA LEU A 604 52.67 11.59 -23.27
C LEU A 604 53.79 11.71 -22.24
N LYS A 605 54.09 10.63 -21.50
CA LYS A 605 55.20 10.60 -20.54
C LYS A 605 56.54 10.88 -21.23
N ASP A 606 56.79 10.22 -22.36
CA ASP A 606 58.03 10.41 -23.12
C ASP A 606 58.09 11.80 -23.79
N GLU A 607 56.98 12.28 -24.34
CA GLU A 607 56.92 13.58 -25.00
C GLU A 607 57.06 14.74 -24.01
N ILE A 608 56.43 14.67 -22.83
CA ILE A 608 56.63 15.63 -21.74
C ILE A 608 58.09 15.59 -21.26
N LYS A 609 58.70 14.40 -21.16
CA LYS A 609 60.13 14.27 -20.78
C LYS A 609 61.05 14.90 -21.82
N ASN A 610 60.77 14.72 -23.11
CA ASN A 610 61.51 15.35 -24.20
C ASN A 610 61.32 16.87 -24.23
N ALA A 611 60.09 17.34 -24.02
CA ALA A 611 59.77 18.76 -23.92
C ALA A 611 60.53 19.42 -22.76
N LYS A 612 60.54 18.81 -21.56
CA LYS A 612 61.32 19.30 -20.41
C LYS A 612 62.81 19.46 -20.73
N LYS A 613 63.41 18.51 -21.49
CA LYS A 613 64.81 18.60 -21.92
C LYS A 613 65.05 19.80 -22.85
N LYS A 614 64.23 19.94 -23.90
CA LYS A 614 64.32 21.07 -24.84
C LYS A 614 64.15 22.42 -24.14
N LEU A 615 63.21 22.50 -23.19
CA LEU A 615 62.98 23.70 -22.41
C LEU A 615 64.19 24.06 -21.55
N LYS A 616 64.87 23.07 -20.97
CA LYS A 616 66.12 23.29 -20.23
C LYS A 616 67.21 23.86 -21.13
N ASP A 617 67.39 23.30 -22.33
CA ASP A 617 68.39 23.78 -23.28
C ASP A 617 68.15 25.25 -23.69
N VAL A 618 66.88 25.66 -23.88
CA VAL A 618 66.50 27.05 -24.20
C VAL A 618 66.65 27.98 -22.99
N ALA A 619 66.34 27.50 -21.78
CA ALA A 619 66.49 28.28 -20.55
C ALA A 619 67.96 28.59 -20.23
N ASP A 620 68.88 27.68 -20.58
CA ASP A 620 70.32 27.88 -20.41
C ASP A 620 70.88 29.02 -21.29
N GLU A 621 70.11 29.51 -22.28
CA GLU A 621 70.44 30.67 -23.13
C GLU A 621 69.87 32.01 -22.61
N ASP A 622 69.40 32.07 -21.36
CA ASP A 622 68.78 33.25 -20.71
C ASP A 622 67.49 33.75 -21.40
N ILE A 623 66.78 32.86 -22.10
CA ILE A 623 65.50 33.15 -22.76
C ILE A 623 64.33 32.91 -21.80
N ASP A 624 63.30 33.77 -21.82
CA ASP A 624 62.11 33.62 -20.96
C ASP A 624 61.25 32.42 -21.41
N VAL A 625 61.23 31.39 -20.55
CA VAL A 625 60.48 30.14 -20.75
C VAL A 625 59.28 30.00 -19.80
N THR A 626 58.83 31.07 -19.14
CA THR A 626 57.78 31.01 -18.11
C THR A 626 56.48 30.37 -18.64
N LYS A 627 55.97 30.82 -19.79
CA LYS A 627 54.73 30.29 -20.37
C LYS A 627 54.85 28.83 -20.85
N PRO A 628 55.90 28.43 -21.58
CA PRO A 628 56.14 27.02 -21.87
C PRO A 628 56.19 26.12 -20.63
N ILE A 629 56.77 26.58 -19.51
CA ILE A 629 56.77 25.83 -18.24
C ILE A 629 55.34 25.59 -17.75
N ASP A 630 54.49 26.62 -17.76
CA ASP A 630 53.10 26.51 -17.30
C ASP A 630 52.30 25.52 -18.14
N PHE A 631 52.47 25.53 -19.46
CA PHE A 631 51.85 24.54 -20.34
C PHE A 631 52.33 23.11 -20.06
N LEU A 632 53.62 22.91 -19.78
CA LEU A 632 54.12 21.58 -19.41
C LEU A 632 53.65 21.10 -18.03
N LYS A 633 53.53 22.00 -17.05
CA LYS A 633 52.92 21.68 -15.75
C LYS A 633 51.47 21.25 -15.93
N LYS A 634 50.71 22.01 -16.71
CA LYS A 634 49.32 21.70 -17.06
C LYS A 634 49.20 20.33 -17.74
N ALA A 635 50.04 20.07 -18.76
CA ALA A 635 50.07 18.78 -19.44
C ALA A 635 50.39 17.62 -18.48
N ASN A 636 51.38 17.79 -17.61
CA ASN A 636 51.77 16.74 -16.67
C ASN A 636 50.69 16.46 -15.61
N ARG A 637 49.97 17.50 -15.16
CA ARG A 637 48.84 17.38 -14.25
C ARG A 637 47.68 16.63 -14.91
N ALA A 638 47.23 17.09 -16.07
CA ALA A 638 46.15 16.45 -16.83
C ALA A 638 46.46 14.98 -17.12
N LYS A 639 47.71 14.65 -17.49
CA LYS A 639 48.16 13.26 -17.66
C LYS A 639 48.03 12.42 -16.38
N LYS A 640 48.37 12.96 -15.20
CA LYS A 640 48.23 12.24 -13.91
C LYS A 640 46.76 12.01 -13.56
N GLU A 641 45.92 13.00 -13.85
CA GLU A 641 44.46 12.92 -13.70
C GLU A 641 43.80 12.06 -14.79
N ASN A 642 44.59 11.50 -15.72
CA ASN A 642 44.15 10.70 -16.86
C ASN A 642 43.23 11.47 -17.85
N ASP A 643 43.26 12.81 -17.82
CA ASP A 643 42.68 13.68 -18.84
C ASP A 643 43.65 13.81 -20.02
N LEU A 644 43.53 12.87 -20.95
CA LEU A 644 44.42 12.79 -22.11
C LEU A 644 44.19 13.96 -23.08
N GLU A 645 42.95 14.44 -23.22
CA GLU A 645 42.59 15.51 -24.15
C GLU A 645 43.25 16.83 -23.71
N GLU A 646 43.07 17.21 -22.45
CA GLU A 646 43.69 18.42 -21.90
C GLU A 646 45.22 18.31 -21.90
N SER A 647 45.77 17.11 -21.64
CA SER A 647 47.20 16.89 -21.72
C SER A 647 47.77 17.11 -23.13
N PHE A 648 47.07 16.68 -24.18
CA PHE A 648 47.49 16.89 -25.56
C PHE A 648 47.35 18.35 -25.99
N GLU A 649 46.28 19.01 -25.61
CA GLU A 649 46.07 20.43 -25.90
C GLU A 649 47.16 21.30 -25.25
N ALA A 650 47.50 21.03 -23.98
CA ALA A 650 48.57 21.71 -23.29
C ALA A 650 49.94 21.48 -23.96
N LEU A 651 50.24 20.26 -24.42
CA LEU A 651 51.45 19.98 -25.19
C LEU A 651 51.48 20.69 -26.55
N LYS A 652 50.34 20.80 -27.23
CA LYS A 652 50.23 21.54 -28.49
C LYS A 652 50.53 23.02 -28.26
N ASN A 653 49.92 23.64 -27.24
CA ASN A 653 50.17 25.03 -26.86
C ASN A 653 51.63 25.26 -26.46
N TYR A 654 52.25 24.30 -25.76
CA TYR A 654 53.68 24.30 -25.48
C TYR A 654 54.52 24.34 -26.77
N LYS A 655 54.23 23.47 -27.75
CA LYS A 655 54.98 23.42 -29.01
C LYS A 655 54.86 24.71 -29.80
N GLU A 656 53.64 25.24 -29.95
CA GLU A 656 53.40 26.51 -30.64
C GLU A 656 54.13 27.69 -29.98
N GLU A 657 54.16 27.75 -28.65
CA GLU A 657 54.88 28.83 -27.94
C GLU A 657 56.40 28.67 -28.04
N MET A 658 56.92 27.43 -27.99
CA MET A 658 58.34 27.17 -28.21
C MET A 658 58.78 27.55 -29.62
N GLU A 659 57.96 27.28 -30.65
CA GLU A 659 58.23 27.73 -32.02
C GLU A 659 58.30 29.25 -32.11
N ARG A 660 57.35 29.97 -31.49
CA ARG A 660 57.39 31.44 -31.44
C ARG A 660 58.64 31.99 -30.76
N ILE A 661 59.10 31.36 -29.68
CA ILE A 661 60.31 31.78 -28.98
C ILE A 661 61.51 31.60 -29.90
N VAL A 662 61.66 30.42 -30.52
CA VAL A 662 62.77 30.12 -31.43
C VAL A 662 62.77 31.03 -32.67
N GLU A 663 61.60 31.42 -33.20
CA GLU A 663 61.52 32.34 -34.35
C GLU A 663 61.88 33.80 -34.01
N ASN A 664 61.74 34.19 -32.74
CA ASN A 664 62.02 35.56 -32.28
C ASN A 664 63.42 35.76 -31.68
N THR A 665 64.19 34.67 -31.54
CA THR A 665 65.57 34.66 -31.03
C THR A 665 66.55 34.57 -32.18
#